data_AF-A0A3D5S514-F1
#
_entry.id   AF-A0A3D5S514-F1
#
_cell.length_a   1.000
_cell.length_b   1.000
_cell.length_c   1.000
_cell.angle_alpha   90.00
_cell.angle_beta   90.00
_cell.angle_gamma   90.00
#
_symmetry.space_group_name_H-M   'P 1'
#
loop_
_entity.id
_entity.type
_entity.pdbx_description
1 polymer ?
#
loop_
_entity_poly.entity_id
_entity_poly.type
_entity_poly.pdbx_seq_one_letter_code
_entity_poly.pdbx_strand_id
1 'polypeptide(L)'
;MHPMDRGYGESSTADNSTNDVGIGAKDIGFSVPFGIAAANVPGVASKIRTGTSVIELQFPGAGKAQRGAQTPGIYGKLQRQALEEMSRSTGVDFTTHASFSVMGLAGMDQQGNFSKASKQMGVDEIKRAINFAADVARGGNVTVHTGEFQRPLKTAMWNTEGKWAGKFERFAEEEEQATVQVIDDRTGRGMQQIQRNRKVPRPVWNTAEAGEEYTGLQGNKKTAGKGDRVYLDYLGNEIKPSERAPKFNKKTGEFEIKMYTWEDFEDEAKEMTERARKFWEEKKDSKEWKDSPWLRFKDVKSAKEINIRPEEAYAIATLETNAAQARGWAYYHQEGFEDSVDQMQKLKKARELYVKIEEAADEEEKFRLRMQVPNPLKGIVPDETKMPVEFIDEQIKRTDRLMKQRQEGASGQWSQAKDNEEMMRHVQSAETYALTESYDAYAQAGVSAMEESNRIEKKGELKRPIFVAMEHIFPESYGGHPDELIDLVEGGRARMVEMLKKRGYDEAQAKKEATEHINGHLDTGHINIWRKYWKGTEGNSPEQNDAEFDTWMLEKVGEMAKKKMIGSVHLDDNWGYNDDHLSPGEGNTPIKEMVYILKENGFKGPLVVEPGADASTDLSDFHGLMKTWRMFGSSIYGVGLSGRPSGRSRKWGDVQYGYFGQMHSPYFVFGGYAPSEDFSLWSGVQME
;
A
#
# COMPACT_ATOMS: atom_id res chain seq x y z
N MET A 1 -52.23 -11.52 47.08
CA MET A 1 -51.52 -11.48 45.79
C MET A 1 -51.15 -10.04 45.52
N HIS A 2 -49.85 -9.74 45.44
CA HIS A 2 -49.32 -8.37 45.29
C HIS A 2 -49.51 -7.85 43.86
N PRO A 3 -49.56 -6.51 43.64
CA PRO A 3 -49.72 -5.91 42.31
C PRO A 3 -48.46 -5.96 41.42
N MET A 4 -47.43 -6.71 41.80
CA MET A 4 -46.11 -6.71 41.16
C MET A 4 -45.92 -7.84 40.12
N ASP A 5 -46.91 -8.72 39.92
CA ASP A 5 -46.83 -9.82 38.94
C ASP A 5 -47.40 -9.44 37.55
N ARG A 6 -47.07 -8.24 37.05
CA ARG A 6 -47.20 -7.97 35.61
C ARG A 6 -45.82 -8.13 34.99
N GLY A 7 -45.59 -9.32 34.43
CA GLY A 7 -44.46 -9.54 33.53
C GLY A 7 -44.48 -8.48 32.45
N TYR A 8 -43.52 -7.55 32.50
CA TYR A 8 -43.19 -6.71 31.37
C TYR A 8 -42.66 -7.65 30.29
N GLY A 9 -43.48 -7.86 29.25
CA GLY A 9 -43.07 -8.63 28.08
C GLY A 9 -41.81 -8.02 27.48
N GLU A 10 -40.84 -8.88 27.17
CA GLU A 10 -39.67 -8.52 26.37
C GLU A 10 -40.15 -7.94 25.04
N SER A 11 -39.67 -6.74 24.68
CA SER A 11 -39.95 -6.13 23.38
C SER A 11 -39.35 -7.01 22.28
N SER A 12 -40.16 -7.42 21.32
CA SER A 12 -39.67 -8.13 20.13
C SER A 12 -39.01 -7.15 19.14
N THR A 13 -38.11 -7.64 18.30
CA THR A 13 -37.45 -6.85 17.24
C THR A 13 -38.43 -6.19 16.27
N ALA A 14 -39.66 -6.71 16.15
CA ALA A 14 -40.71 -6.15 15.30
C ALA A 14 -41.25 -4.80 15.81
N ASP A 15 -41.08 -4.47 17.10
CA ASP A 15 -41.64 -3.26 17.71
C ASP A 15 -40.69 -2.04 17.71
N ASN A 16 -39.44 -2.22 17.29
CA ASN A 16 -38.39 -1.18 17.27
C ASN A 16 -37.85 -0.88 15.87
N SER A 17 -38.39 -1.55 14.86
CA SER A 17 -37.93 -1.44 13.47
C SER A 17 -38.60 -0.28 12.77
N THR A 18 -37.85 0.39 11.90
CA THR A 18 -38.43 1.23 10.86
C THR A 18 -39.08 0.32 9.82
N ASN A 19 -40.21 0.71 9.27
CA ASN A 19 -41.02 -0.14 8.38
C ASN A 19 -40.30 -0.54 7.09
N ASP A 20 -39.12 0.03 6.80
CA ASP A 20 -38.51 0.01 5.47
C ASP A 20 -37.26 -0.90 5.41
N VAL A 21 -36.39 -0.88 6.44
CA VAL A 21 -35.08 -1.57 6.42
C VAL A 21 -34.69 -2.34 7.69
N GLY A 22 -35.59 -2.44 8.69
CA GLY A 22 -35.27 -3.28 9.85
C GLY A 22 -34.44 -2.60 10.96
N ILE A 23 -34.24 -1.28 10.92
CA ILE A 23 -33.24 -0.56 11.75
C ILE A 23 -33.92 0.32 12.76
N GLY A 24 -33.70 0.08 14.05
CA GLY A 24 -34.16 0.95 15.13
C GLY A 24 -33.07 1.88 15.65
N ALA A 25 -33.46 2.77 16.58
CA ALA A 25 -32.52 3.67 17.25
C ALA A 25 -31.34 2.94 17.94
N LYS A 26 -31.58 1.71 18.41
CA LYS A 26 -30.56 0.85 19.05
C LYS A 26 -29.60 0.17 18.07
N ASP A 27 -29.82 0.28 16.77
CA ASP A 27 -28.91 -0.30 15.78
C ASP A 27 -27.86 0.71 15.30
N ILE A 28 -28.02 1.99 15.67
CA ILE A 28 -27.18 3.11 15.21
C ILE A 28 -26.34 3.64 16.38
N GLY A 29 -25.03 3.48 16.21
CA GLY A 29 -23.96 4.02 17.04
C GLY A 29 -23.55 5.42 16.63
N PHE A 30 -22.65 6.03 17.41
CA PHE A 30 -21.91 7.21 16.95
C PHE A 30 -20.47 7.21 17.44
N SER A 31 -19.59 7.90 16.72
CA SER A 31 -18.18 7.95 17.02
C SER A 31 -17.80 9.13 17.93
N VAL A 32 -16.76 8.93 18.74
CA VAL A 32 -16.27 9.89 19.73
C VAL A 32 -14.75 10.00 19.60
N PRO A 33 -14.25 10.98 18.80
CA PRO A 33 -12.83 11.25 18.70
C PRO A 33 -12.27 11.88 19.99
N PHE A 34 -11.34 11.17 20.62
CA PHE A 34 -10.72 11.61 21.87
C PHE A 34 -9.77 12.79 21.68
N GLY A 35 -10.00 13.84 22.46
CA GLY A 35 -9.32 15.14 22.35
C GLY A 35 -10.08 16.15 21.49
N ILE A 36 -11.10 15.71 20.74
CA ILE A 36 -11.95 16.57 19.89
C ILE A 36 -13.38 16.58 20.46
N ALA A 37 -14.10 15.46 20.38
CA ALA A 37 -15.49 15.32 20.86
C ALA A 37 -15.59 14.97 22.36
N ALA A 38 -14.56 14.31 22.91
CA ALA A 38 -14.46 14.04 24.34
C ALA A 38 -12.99 14.12 24.81
N ALA A 39 -12.72 14.91 25.86
CA ALA A 39 -11.36 15.06 26.35
C ALA A 39 -10.95 13.99 27.39
N ASN A 40 -11.90 13.28 27.99
CA ASN A 40 -11.70 12.36 29.12
C ASN A 40 -12.91 11.43 29.35
N VAL A 41 -12.83 10.57 30.38
CA VAL A 41 -13.89 9.61 30.76
C VAL A 41 -15.25 10.29 31.07
N PRO A 42 -15.34 11.40 31.84
CA PRO A 42 -16.59 12.15 31.98
C PRO A 42 -17.18 12.65 30.65
N GLY A 43 -16.34 13.04 29.69
CA GLY A 43 -16.77 13.38 28.33
C GLY A 43 -17.53 12.22 27.68
N VAL A 44 -16.97 11.01 27.71
CA VAL A 44 -17.65 9.79 27.22
C VAL A 44 -18.94 9.52 27.99
N ALA A 45 -18.96 9.73 29.30
CA ALA A 45 -20.18 9.56 30.09
C ALA A 45 -21.33 10.47 29.64
N SER A 46 -21.00 11.70 29.22
CA SER A 46 -21.99 12.63 28.66
C SER A 46 -22.53 12.14 27.32
N LYS A 47 -21.67 11.52 26.51
CA LYS A 47 -21.97 10.95 25.20
C LYS A 47 -22.90 9.74 25.29
N ILE A 48 -22.81 8.91 26.33
CA ILE A 48 -23.75 7.79 26.55
C ILE A 48 -25.19 8.25 26.75
N ARG A 49 -25.41 9.43 27.33
CA ARG A 49 -26.76 9.95 27.61
C ARG A 49 -27.54 10.33 26.36
N THR A 50 -26.93 10.28 25.17
CA THR A 50 -27.61 10.49 23.89
C THR A 50 -28.56 9.35 23.53
N GLY A 51 -28.47 8.19 24.19
CA GLY A 51 -29.39 7.07 23.97
C GLY A 51 -28.96 6.11 22.86
N THR A 52 -27.72 6.20 22.40
CA THR A 52 -27.13 5.18 21.51
C THR A 52 -26.82 3.88 22.27
N SER A 53 -26.79 2.76 21.56
CA SER A 53 -26.36 1.45 22.07
C SER A 53 -24.87 1.18 21.82
N VAL A 54 -24.24 1.89 20.89
CA VAL A 54 -22.85 1.68 20.48
C VAL A 54 -22.11 3.01 20.42
N ILE A 55 -20.94 3.09 21.04
CA ILE A 55 -20.05 4.24 20.90
C ILE A 55 -18.70 3.76 20.37
N GLU A 56 -18.26 4.36 19.27
CA GLU A 56 -16.89 4.12 18.81
C GLU A 56 -15.92 5.11 19.45
N LEU A 57 -14.91 4.58 20.13
CA LEU A 57 -13.88 5.38 20.76
C LEU A 57 -12.70 5.54 19.81
N GLN A 58 -12.47 6.78 19.34
CA GLN A 58 -11.49 7.03 18.29
C GLN A 58 -10.27 7.78 18.78
N PHE A 59 -9.12 7.49 18.18
CA PHE A 59 -7.83 8.04 18.59
C PHE A 59 -7.19 8.83 17.44
N PRO A 60 -7.28 10.18 17.42
CA PRO A 60 -6.71 10.95 16.32
C PRO A 60 -5.16 10.96 16.29
N GLY A 61 -4.50 10.73 17.44
CA GLY A 61 -3.04 10.82 17.55
C GLY A 61 -2.32 9.50 17.31
N ALA A 62 -1.02 9.57 16.99
CA ALA A 62 -0.07 8.44 16.97
C ALA A 62 1.16 8.74 17.84
N GLY A 63 1.87 7.69 18.27
CA GLY A 63 3.11 7.82 19.03
C GLY A 63 2.88 8.49 20.40
N LYS A 64 3.55 9.61 20.64
CA LYS A 64 3.41 10.40 21.88
C LYS A 64 2.14 11.24 21.81
N ALA A 65 1.21 10.92 22.69
CA ALA A 65 -0.09 11.60 22.75
C ALA A 65 -0.01 13.09 23.05
N GLN A 66 -0.98 13.82 22.51
CA GLN A 66 -1.24 15.24 22.78
C GLN A 66 -2.67 15.42 23.28
N ARG A 67 -2.98 16.57 23.89
CA ARG A 67 -4.32 16.84 24.45
C ARG A 67 -5.43 16.81 23.39
N GLY A 68 -5.18 17.38 22.21
CA GLY A 68 -6.12 17.43 21.08
C GLY A 68 -5.98 16.27 20.08
N ALA A 69 -5.01 15.38 20.28
CA ALA A 69 -4.78 14.20 19.45
C ALA A 69 -4.33 13.05 20.36
N GLN A 70 -5.32 12.43 21.00
CA GLN A 70 -5.07 11.44 22.04
C GLN A 70 -4.76 10.07 21.43
N THR A 71 -4.09 9.22 22.22
CA THR A 71 -3.74 7.84 21.83
C THR A 71 -4.26 6.88 22.88
N PRO A 72 -4.41 5.58 22.58
CA PRO A 72 -4.85 4.59 23.57
C PRO A 72 -3.96 4.56 24.83
N GLY A 73 -2.68 4.90 24.69
CA GLY A 73 -1.70 4.81 25.77
C GLY A 73 -1.83 5.87 26.88
N ILE A 74 -2.60 6.94 26.69
CA ILE A 74 -2.79 7.94 27.78
C ILE A 74 -3.76 7.44 28.85
N TYR A 75 -4.62 6.50 28.47
CA TYR A 75 -5.63 5.93 29.34
C TYR A 75 -5.00 4.82 30.17
N GLY A 76 -4.65 5.16 31.41
CA GLY A 76 -4.15 4.22 32.40
C GLY A 76 -5.21 3.19 32.81
N LYS A 77 -4.79 2.23 33.63
CA LYS A 77 -5.64 1.12 34.09
C LYS A 77 -6.97 1.59 34.70
N LEU A 78 -6.94 2.61 35.57
CA LEU A 78 -8.14 3.11 36.23
C LEU A 78 -9.12 3.78 35.25
N GLN A 79 -8.62 4.52 34.26
CA GLN A 79 -9.46 5.14 33.24
C GLN A 79 -10.10 4.09 32.33
N ARG A 80 -9.34 3.06 31.93
CA ARG A 80 -9.86 1.94 31.13
C ARG A 80 -10.92 1.16 31.90
N GLN A 81 -10.66 0.85 33.17
CA GLN A 81 -11.64 0.20 34.04
C GLN A 81 -12.91 1.05 34.20
N ALA A 82 -12.78 2.36 34.39
CA ALA A 82 -13.94 3.25 34.50
C ALA A 82 -14.79 3.28 33.22
N LEU A 83 -14.16 3.23 32.04
CA LEU A 83 -14.89 3.11 30.77
C LEU A 83 -15.59 1.75 30.68
N GLU A 84 -14.89 0.65 30.99
CA GLU A 84 -15.48 -0.69 30.97
C GLU A 84 -16.70 -0.81 31.92
N GLU A 85 -16.58 -0.33 33.15
CA GLU A 85 -17.66 -0.33 34.13
C GLU A 85 -18.84 0.53 33.66
N MET A 86 -18.54 1.64 32.97
CA MET A 86 -19.55 2.51 32.38
C MET A 86 -20.32 1.79 31.25
N SER A 87 -19.63 1.11 30.33
CA SER A 87 -20.25 0.25 29.32
C SER A 87 -21.16 -0.79 29.98
N ARG A 88 -20.66 -1.49 31.00
CA ARG A 88 -21.42 -2.53 31.72
C ARG A 88 -22.66 -1.98 32.43
N SER A 89 -22.55 -0.82 33.08
CA SER A 89 -23.65 -0.20 33.83
C SER A 89 -24.75 0.38 32.94
N THR A 90 -24.40 0.84 31.75
CA THR A 90 -25.32 1.53 30.83
C THR A 90 -25.87 0.61 29.74
N GLY A 91 -25.21 -0.54 29.51
CA GLY A 91 -25.53 -1.44 28.40
C GLY A 91 -25.07 -0.94 27.04
N VAL A 92 -24.27 0.14 26.99
CA VAL A 92 -23.65 0.62 25.76
C VAL A 92 -22.43 -0.22 25.44
N ASP A 93 -22.32 -0.71 24.21
CA ASP A 93 -21.12 -1.38 23.72
C ASP A 93 -20.13 -0.38 23.15
N PHE A 94 -18.85 -0.59 23.44
CA PHE A 94 -17.79 0.17 22.80
C PHE A 94 -17.21 -0.58 21.61
N THR A 95 -16.77 0.19 20.62
CA THR A 95 -15.85 -0.22 19.56
C THR A 95 -14.64 0.70 19.59
N THR A 96 -13.60 0.40 18.83
CA THR A 96 -12.37 1.19 18.85
C THR A 96 -11.95 1.55 17.44
N HIS A 97 -11.58 2.80 17.24
CA HIS A 97 -10.88 3.22 16.04
C HIS A 97 -9.41 3.45 16.37
N ALA A 98 -8.50 2.85 15.62
CA ALA A 98 -7.07 3.06 15.78
C ALA A 98 -6.66 4.49 15.36
N SER A 99 -5.35 4.75 15.35
CA SER A 99 -4.84 6.08 15.02
C SER A 99 -5.24 6.52 13.60
N PHE A 100 -5.92 7.67 13.47
CA PHE A 100 -6.17 8.29 12.15
C PHE A 100 -4.88 8.67 11.42
N SER A 101 -3.81 8.92 12.18
CA SER A 101 -2.51 9.33 11.65
C SER A 101 -1.75 8.16 11.01
N VAL A 102 -2.24 6.92 11.14
CA VAL A 102 -1.66 5.74 10.48
C VAL A 102 -2.47 5.48 9.22
N MET A 103 -1.91 5.91 8.08
CA MET A 103 -2.50 5.72 6.76
C MET A 103 -1.77 4.58 6.03
N GLY A 104 -2.43 3.45 5.89
CA GLY A 104 -1.84 2.25 5.30
C GLY A 104 -0.69 1.65 6.14
N LEU A 105 -0.29 0.43 5.81
CA LEU A 105 0.73 -0.33 6.54
C LEU A 105 1.90 -0.82 5.66
N ALA A 106 1.95 -0.46 4.39
CA ALA A 106 3.10 -0.71 3.52
C ALA A 106 4.39 -0.03 4.02
N GLY A 107 4.26 1.05 4.81
CA GLY A 107 5.38 1.81 5.36
C GLY A 107 6.01 2.80 4.36
N MET A 108 5.23 3.28 3.38
CA MET A 108 5.65 4.26 2.39
C MET A 108 5.87 5.64 3.03
N ASP A 109 6.97 6.30 2.66
CA ASP A 109 7.23 7.71 2.99
C ASP A 109 6.76 8.66 1.88
N GLN A 110 6.87 9.97 2.11
CA GLN A 110 6.47 10.99 1.12
C GLN A 110 7.29 10.95 -0.18
N GLN A 111 8.46 10.31 -0.18
CA GLN A 111 9.34 10.17 -1.35
C GLN A 111 9.06 8.87 -2.10
N GLY A 112 8.14 8.04 -1.61
CA GLY A 112 7.79 6.74 -2.16
C GLY A 112 8.79 5.63 -1.85
N ASN A 113 9.63 5.80 -0.83
CA ASN A 113 10.43 4.70 -0.28
C ASN A 113 9.61 3.97 0.80
N PHE A 114 9.91 2.69 1.00
CA PHE A 114 9.28 1.88 2.03
C PHE A 114 10.23 1.61 3.18
N SER A 115 9.72 1.75 4.40
CA SER A 115 10.47 1.57 5.63
C SER A 115 9.80 0.55 6.53
N LYS A 116 10.54 -0.53 6.85
CA LYS A 116 10.12 -1.53 7.83
C LYS A 116 9.88 -0.92 9.22
N ALA A 117 10.62 0.15 9.57
CA ALA A 117 10.43 0.87 10.82
C ALA A 117 9.08 1.63 10.84
N SER A 118 8.71 2.26 9.72
CA SER A 118 7.42 2.95 9.59
C SER A 118 6.25 1.96 9.62
N LYS A 119 6.37 0.84 8.89
CA LYS A 119 5.42 -0.29 8.99
C LYS A 119 5.25 -0.76 10.43
N GLN A 120 6.36 -1.01 11.13
CA GLN A 120 6.31 -1.49 12.51
C GLN A 120 5.65 -0.48 13.45
N MET A 121 5.90 0.82 13.27
CA MET A 121 5.21 1.86 14.03
C MET A 121 3.69 1.76 13.82
N GLY A 122 3.21 1.64 12.58
CA GLY A 122 1.78 1.51 12.28
C GLY A 122 1.16 0.27 12.93
N VAL A 123 1.83 -0.89 12.81
CA VAL A 123 1.40 -2.14 13.47
C VAL A 123 1.35 -1.99 14.99
N ASP A 124 2.33 -1.32 15.60
CA ASP A 124 2.37 -1.12 17.05
C ASP A 124 1.26 -0.17 17.53
N GLU A 125 0.91 0.87 16.76
CA GLU A 125 -0.25 1.72 17.05
C GLU A 125 -1.56 0.93 17.01
N ILE A 126 -1.72 0.03 16.02
CA ILE A 126 -2.89 -0.86 15.96
C ILE A 126 -2.92 -1.81 17.15
N LYS A 127 -1.79 -2.41 17.54
CA LYS A 127 -1.70 -3.26 18.74
C LYS A 127 -2.08 -2.50 20.02
N ARG A 128 -1.69 -1.22 20.14
CA ARG A 128 -2.11 -0.36 21.27
C ARG A 128 -3.62 -0.18 21.31
N ALA A 129 -4.27 -0.03 20.15
CA ALA A 129 -5.72 0.04 20.04
C ALA A 129 -6.40 -1.31 20.34
N ILE A 130 -5.86 -2.44 19.85
CA ILE A 130 -6.33 -3.79 20.18
C ILE A 130 -6.31 -4.03 21.69
N ASN A 131 -5.20 -3.69 22.36
CA ASN A 131 -5.09 -3.81 23.82
C ASN A 131 -6.13 -2.93 24.54
N PHE A 132 -6.43 -1.74 24.01
CA PHE A 132 -7.48 -0.88 24.54
C PHE A 132 -8.86 -1.48 24.35
N ALA A 133 -9.18 -2.00 23.16
CA ALA A 133 -10.43 -2.69 22.89
C ALA A 133 -10.61 -3.91 23.83
N ALA A 134 -9.55 -4.67 24.08
CA ALA A 134 -9.58 -5.82 24.99
C ALA A 134 -9.92 -5.43 26.44
N ASP A 135 -9.40 -4.29 26.91
CA ASP A 135 -9.61 -3.82 28.28
C ASP A 135 -10.94 -3.07 28.46
N VAL A 136 -11.37 -2.30 27.46
CA VAL A 136 -12.50 -1.37 27.56
C VAL A 136 -13.76 -1.91 26.90
N ALA A 137 -13.66 -2.32 25.63
CA ALA A 137 -14.79 -2.82 24.87
C ALA A 137 -15.07 -4.31 25.12
N ARG A 138 -14.07 -5.04 25.63
CA ARG A 138 -14.09 -6.50 25.83
C ARG A 138 -14.38 -7.28 24.54
N GLY A 139 -13.97 -6.74 23.40
CA GLY A 139 -14.29 -7.28 22.08
C GLY A 139 -14.55 -6.21 21.03
N GLY A 140 -14.81 -6.62 19.79
CA GLY A 140 -15.35 -5.76 18.73
C GLY A 140 -14.32 -5.32 17.70
N ASN A 141 -14.73 -4.46 16.77
CA ASN A 141 -13.83 -3.95 15.74
C ASN A 141 -12.78 -3.01 16.33
N VAL A 142 -11.60 -3.10 15.75
CA VAL A 142 -10.55 -2.08 15.77
C VAL A 142 -10.43 -1.56 14.33
N THR A 143 -11.06 -0.43 14.03
CA THR A 143 -11.03 0.20 12.71
C THR A 143 -9.65 0.77 12.42
N VAL A 144 -9.14 0.58 11.19
CA VAL A 144 -7.82 1.04 10.75
C VAL A 144 -7.92 1.58 9.33
N HIS A 145 -7.28 2.72 9.05
CA HIS A 145 -7.29 3.31 7.72
C HIS A 145 -6.35 2.56 6.76
N THR A 146 -6.85 2.24 5.57
CA THR A 146 -6.04 1.84 4.43
C THR A 146 -5.47 3.06 3.70
N GLY A 147 -4.60 2.83 2.71
CA GLY A 147 -3.94 3.88 1.95
C GLY A 147 -2.48 3.52 1.70
N GLU A 148 -2.25 2.36 1.10
CA GLU A 148 -0.95 1.69 1.11
C GLU A 148 0.11 2.42 0.28
N PHE A 149 -0.29 2.93 -0.89
CA PHE A 149 0.55 3.68 -1.80
C PHE A 149 -0.31 4.48 -2.79
N GLN A 150 0.26 5.53 -3.37
CA GLN A 150 -0.40 6.32 -4.41
C GLN A 150 -0.36 5.59 -5.75
N ARG A 151 -1.45 5.64 -6.53
CA ARG A 151 -1.48 5.08 -7.89
C ARG A 151 -2.36 5.90 -8.85
N PRO A 152 -2.20 5.76 -10.17
CA PRO A 152 -3.13 6.31 -11.16
C PRO A 152 -4.44 5.49 -11.23
N LEU A 153 -5.58 6.17 -11.26
CA LEU A 153 -6.90 5.51 -11.34
C LEU A 153 -7.16 4.93 -12.73
N LYS A 154 -6.78 5.67 -13.79
CA LYS A 154 -7.01 5.26 -15.17
C LYS A 154 -6.44 3.89 -15.53
N THR A 155 -5.26 3.59 -15.00
CA THR A 155 -4.50 2.35 -15.30
C THR A 155 -4.67 1.26 -14.25
N ALA A 156 -5.56 1.45 -13.28
CA ALA A 156 -5.82 0.46 -12.25
C ALA A 156 -6.55 -0.76 -12.85
N MET A 157 -6.21 -1.98 -12.39
CA MET A 157 -6.76 -3.22 -12.96
C MET A 157 -8.30 -3.28 -12.94
N TRP A 158 -8.94 -2.79 -11.87
CA TRP A 158 -10.40 -2.73 -11.74
C TRP A 158 -11.05 -1.72 -12.70
N ASN A 159 -10.27 -0.83 -13.32
CA ASN A 159 -10.73 0.17 -14.27
C ASN A 159 -10.39 -0.17 -15.72
N THR A 160 -9.56 -1.20 -15.97
CA THR A 160 -9.21 -1.62 -17.33
C THR A 160 -10.11 -2.73 -17.86
N GLU A 161 -10.82 -3.44 -16.97
CA GLU A 161 -11.65 -4.59 -17.31
C GLU A 161 -13.03 -4.53 -16.64
N GLY A 162 -14.03 -5.17 -17.24
CA GLY A 162 -15.38 -5.29 -16.69
C GLY A 162 -16.36 -4.21 -17.13
N LYS A 163 -17.58 -4.26 -16.55
CA LYS A 163 -18.71 -3.40 -16.91
C LYS A 163 -18.39 -1.90 -16.79
N TRP A 164 -17.58 -1.54 -15.80
CA TRP A 164 -17.28 -0.16 -15.44
C TRP A 164 -15.90 0.30 -15.91
N ALA A 165 -15.27 -0.43 -16.83
CA ALA A 165 -13.96 -0.08 -17.34
C ALA A 165 -13.92 1.33 -17.97
N GLY A 166 -12.87 2.08 -17.68
CA GLY A 166 -12.62 3.43 -18.19
C GLY A 166 -13.49 4.53 -17.57
N LYS A 167 -14.31 4.21 -16.57
CA LYS A 167 -15.21 5.17 -15.91
C LYS A 167 -14.52 6.07 -14.89
N PHE A 168 -13.29 5.76 -14.48
CA PHE A 168 -12.56 6.57 -13.50
C PHE A 168 -11.31 7.21 -14.08
N GLU A 169 -11.14 8.51 -13.87
CA GLU A 169 -9.96 9.25 -14.32
C GLU A 169 -9.82 10.56 -13.53
N ARG A 170 -8.62 10.84 -13.03
CA ARG A 170 -8.32 12.05 -12.24
C ARG A 170 -8.27 13.31 -13.10
N PHE A 171 -7.70 13.20 -14.30
CA PHE A 171 -7.57 14.26 -15.28
C PHE A 171 -7.31 13.66 -16.67
N ALA A 172 -7.59 14.42 -17.75
CA ALA A 172 -7.65 13.91 -19.12
C ALA A 172 -6.35 13.26 -19.67
N GLU A 173 -5.20 13.50 -19.04
CA GLU A 173 -3.88 12.97 -19.44
C GLU A 173 -3.27 12.06 -18.35
N GLU A 174 -4.09 11.52 -17.43
CA GLU A 174 -3.60 10.73 -16.29
C GLU A 174 -2.78 9.52 -16.73
N GLU A 175 -3.21 8.80 -17.77
CA GLU A 175 -2.50 7.63 -18.28
C GLU A 175 -1.14 7.98 -18.89
N GLU A 176 -1.06 9.10 -19.60
CA GLU A 176 0.19 9.55 -20.23
C GLU A 176 1.19 10.05 -19.18
N GLN A 177 0.69 10.70 -18.13
CA GLN A 177 1.50 11.23 -17.03
C GLN A 177 1.72 10.21 -15.90
N ALA A 178 1.15 9.01 -16.02
CA ALA A 178 1.28 7.95 -15.03
C ALA A 178 2.76 7.60 -14.82
N THR A 179 3.17 7.72 -13.55
CA THR A 179 4.49 7.27 -13.11
C THR A 179 4.35 5.95 -12.36
N VAL A 180 5.25 5.04 -12.66
CA VAL A 180 5.41 3.77 -11.94
C VAL A 180 6.82 3.72 -11.38
N GLN A 181 6.97 3.05 -10.24
CA GLN A 181 8.22 3.02 -9.52
C GLN A 181 8.68 1.59 -9.28
N VAL A 182 9.99 1.39 -9.41
CA VAL A 182 10.68 0.18 -8.94
C VAL A 182 11.52 0.50 -7.72
N ILE A 183 11.70 -0.50 -6.87
CA ILE A 183 12.43 -0.43 -5.60
C ILE A 183 13.42 -1.58 -5.51
N ASP A 184 14.40 -1.44 -4.61
CA ASP A 184 15.29 -2.53 -4.17
C ASP A 184 14.62 -3.28 -3.02
N ASP A 185 14.21 -4.54 -3.24
CA ASP A 185 13.43 -5.35 -2.30
C ASP A 185 14.14 -5.63 -0.95
N ARG A 186 15.46 -5.44 -0.88
CA ARG A 186 16.23 -5.60 0.36
C ARG A 186 16.05 -4.40 1.28
N THR A 187 15.91 -3.21 0.70
CA THR A 187 15.97 -1.93 1.40
C THR A 187 14.67 -1.15 1.38
N GLY A 188 13.76 -1.43 0.45
CA GLY A 188 12.55 -0.66 0.20
C GLY A 188 12.80 0.70 -0.48
N ARG A 189 14.04 1.01 -0.88
CA ARG A 189 14.38 2.29 -1.51
C ARG A 189 13.98 2.34 -2.97
N GLY A 190 13.39 3.46 -3.39
CA GLY A 190 13.13 3.78 -4.78
C GLY A 190 14.41 3.79 -5.60
N MET A 191 14.40 3.03 -6.70
CA MET A 191 15.52 2.98 -7.63
C MET A 191 15.27 3.93 -8.81
N GLN A 192 14.09 3.84 -9.41
CA GLN A 192 13.75 4.59 -10.60
C GLN A 192 12.24 4.82 -10.69
N GLN A 193 11.86 6.06 -11.03
CA GLN A 193 10.51 6.39 -11.48
C GLN A 193 10.48 6.40 -13.02
N ILE A 194 9.47 5.76 -13.58
CA ILE A 194 9.32 5.54 -15.01
C ILE A 194 8.00 6.19 -15.44
N GLN A 195 8.07 7.07 -16.42
CA GLN A 195 6.89 7.65 -17.07
C GLN A 195 6.48 6.75 -18.23
N ARG A 196 5.21 6.34 -18.29
CA ARG A 196 4.73 5.39 -19.32
C ARG A 196 4.83 5.96 -20.74
N ASN A 197 4.68 7.27 -20.93
CA ASN A 197 4.81 7.92 -22.24
C ASN A 197 6.26 8.09 -22.75
N ARG A 198 7.27 7.81 -21.92
CA ARG A 198 8.67 8.03 -22.27
C ARG A 198 9.18 6.92 -23.18
N LYS A 199 9.46 7.28 -24.44
CA LYS A 199 10.17 6.37 -25.37
C LYS A 199 11.64 6.22 -24.97
N VAL A 200 12.15 4.99 -25.01
CA VAL A 200 13.54 4.69 -24.63
C VAL A 200 14.28 3.97 -25.75
N PRO A 201 15.46 4.46 -26.18
CA PRO A 201 16.24 3.78 -27.20
C PRO A 201 16.79 2.46 -26.66
N ARG A 202 16.56 1.37 -27.40
CA ARG A 202 17.08 0.03 -27.10
C ARG A 202 17.71 -0.60 -28.33
N PRO A 203 18.79 -1.37 -28.19
CA PRO A 203 19.31 -2.16 -29.29
C PRO A 203 18.27 -3.17 -29.77
N VAL A 204 18.17 -3.36 -31.08
CA VAL A 204 17.48 -4.51 -31.65
C VAL A 204 18.41 -5.71 -31.48
N TRP A 205 17.97 -6.75 -30.78
CA TRP A 205 18.80 -7.93 -30.53
C TRP A 205 18.89 -8.83 -31.75
N ASN A 206 20.05 -9.46 -31.93
CA ASN A 206 20.29 -10.46 -32.97
C ASN A 206 19.62 -11.78 -32.57
N THR A 207 18.53 -12.12 -33.23
CA THR A 207 17.74 -13.33 -32.96
C THR A 207 17.52 -14.14 -34.23
N ALA A 208 17.41 -15.47 -34.09
CA ALA A 208 17.10 -16.36 -35.20
C ALA A 208 15.71 -16.05 -35.80
N GLU A 209 15.60 -16.01 -37.13
CA GLU A 209 14.33 -15.89 -37.83
C GLU A 209 13.62 -17.24 -37.93
N ALA A 210 12.29 -17.23 -38.06
CA ALA A 210 11.52 -18.47 -38.15
C ALA A 210 11.98 -19.33 -39.36
N GLY A 211 12.36 -20.58 -39.10
CA GLY A 211 12.92 -21.49 -40.09
C GLY A 211 14.44 -21.41 -40.27
N GLU A 212 15.13 -20.51 -39.57
CA GLU A 212 16.59 -20.39 -39.61
C GLU A 212 17.25 -21.53 -38.81
N GLU A 213 18.32 -22.11 -39.36
CA GLU A 213 19.18 -23.06 -38.64
C GLU A 213 20.16 -22.30 -37.74
N TYR A 214 20.32 -22.75 -36.49
CA TYR A 214 21.31 -22.22 -35.55
C TYR A 214 22.01 -23.34 -34.79
N THR A 215 23.20 -23.04 -34.25
CA THR A 215 23.93 -23.97 -33.38
C THR A 215 23.49 -23.76 -31.94
N GLY A 216 22.86 -24.74 -31.32
CA GLY A 216 22.38 -24.63 -29.94
C GLY A 216 23.50 -24.57 -28.90
N LEU A 217 23.15 -24.24 -27.65
CA LEU A 217 24.11 -24.11 -26.53
C LEU A 217 24.99 -25.35 -26.27
N GLN A 218 24.58 -26.53 -26.74
CA GLN A 218 25.30 -27.81 -26.62
C GLN A 218 26.06 -28.19 -27.90
N GLY A 219 26.13 -27.30 -28.90
CA GLY A 219 26.77 -27.54 -30.19
C GLY A 219 25.92 -28.31 -31.21
N ASN A 220 24.65 -28.59 -30.90
CA ASN A 220 23.73 -29.28 -31.80
C ASN A 220 22.99 -28.31 -32.74
N LYS A 221 22.84 -28.67 -34.02
CA LYS A 221 22.00 -27.88 -34.93
C LYS A 221 20.52 -27.96 -34.55
N LYS A 222 19.85 -26.82 -34.55
CA LYS A 222 18.41 -26.66 -34.32
C LYS A 222 17.82 -25.70 -35.36
N THR A 223 16.51 -25.72 -35.51
CA THR A 223 15.78 -24.78 -36.38
C THR A 223 14.84 -23.96 -35.52
N ALA A 224 14.81 -22.64 -35.71
CA ALA A 224 13.94 -21.76 -34.93
C ALA A 224 12.48 -21.94 -35.35
N GLY A 225 11.61 -22.23 -34.39
CA GLY A 225 10.17 -22.29 -34.57
C GLY A 225 9.55 -20.91 -34.79
N LYS A 226 8.33 -20.88 -35.31
CA LYS A 226 7.58 -19.63 -35.48
C LYS A 226 7.19 -19.09 -34.09
N GLY A 227 7.80 -17.97 -33.70
CA GLY A 227 7.60 -17.35 -32.39
C GLY A 227 8.73 -17.63 -31.39
N ASP A 228 9.71 -18.48 -31.74
CA ASP A 228 10.86 -18.73 -30.89
C ASP A 228 11.79 -17.51 -30.89
N ARG A 229 12.13 -17.00 -29.71
CA ARG A 229 13.11 -15.93 -29.55
C ARG A 229 14.47 -16.50 -29.14
N VAL A 230 15.24 -16.94 -30.13
CA VAL A 230 16.59 -17.51 -29.93
C VAL A 230 17.63 -16.41 -30.16
N TYR A 231 18.39 -16.04 -29.14
CA TYR A 231 19.47 -15.05 -29.27
C TYR A 231 20.71 -15.68 -29.90
N LEU A 232 21.30 -15.00 -30.88
CA LEU A 232 22.46 -15.48 -31.62
C LEU A 232 23.65 -14.54 -31.50
N ASP A 233 24.86 -15.11 -31.41
CA ASP A 233 26.08 -14.36 -31.68
C ASP A 233 26.22 -14.05 -33.19
N TYR A 234 27.27 -13.32 -33.55
CA TYR A 234 27.54 -13.00 -34.97
C TYR A 234 28.04 -14.19 -35.80
N LEU A 235 28.20 -15.37 -35.20
CA LEU A 235 28.64 -16.62 -35.82
C LEU A 235 27.49 -17.63 -35.98
N GLY A 236 26.27 -17.30 -35.54
CA GLY A 236 25.09 -18.18 -35.61
C GLY A 236 24.98 -19.19 -34.47
N ASN A 237 25.68 -18.97 -33.36
CA ASN A 237 25.55 -19.78 -32.14
C ASN A 237 24.51 -19.19 -31.20
N GLU A 238 23.68 -20.05 -30.61
CA GLU A 238 22.76 -19.73 -29.52
C GLU A 238 23.57 -19.21 -28.32
N ILE A 239 23.21 -18.02 -27.85
CA ILE A 239 23.80 -17.38 -26.67
C ILE A 239 22.74 -17.16 -25.60
N LYS A 240 23.20 -17.00 -24.36
CA LYS A 240 22.29 -16.71 -23.25
C LYS A 240 21.68 -15.32 -23.42
N PRO A 241 20.44 -15.08 -22.96
CA PRO A 241 19.85 -13.73 -22.96
C PRO A 241 20.73 -12.67 -22.28
N SER A 242 21.50 -13.04 -21.24
CA SER A 242 22.45 -12.15 -20.54
C SER A 242 23.65 -11.73 -21.41
N GLU A 243 23.89 -12.42 -22.52
CA GLU A 243 25.01 -12.23 -23.44
C GLU A 243 24.54 -11.69 -24.81
N ARG A 244 23.24 -11.36 -24.94
CA ARG A 244 22.58 -10.96 -26.19
C ARG A 244 23.38 -9.92 -26.97
N ALA A 245 23.58 -10.19 -28.26
CA ALA A 245 24.32 -9.32 -29.17
C ALA A 245 23.35 -8.40 -29.95
N PRO A 246 23.65 -7.10 -30.11
CA PRO A 246 22.83 -6.21 -30.93
C PRO A 246 22.97 -6.53 -32.43
N LYS A 247 21.89 -6.39 -33.18
CA LYS A 247 21.84 -6.60 -34.63
C LYS A 247 22.68 -5.52 -35.33
N PHE A 248 23.65 -5.96 -36.12
CA PHE A 248 24.55 -5.06 -36.86
C PHE A 248 24.07 -4.90 -38.29
N ASN A 249 23.81 -3.65 -38.70
CA ASN A 249 23.41 -3.35 -40.07
C ASN A 249 24.64 -3.11 -40.95
N LYS A 250 24.99 -4.11 -41.76
CA LYS A 250 26.15 -4.04 -42.66
C LYS A 250 26.08 -2.90 -43.70
N LYS A 251 24.89 -2.39 -44.03
CA LYS A 251 24.72 -1.31 -45.01
C LYS A 251 25.04 0.06 -44.41
N THR A 252 24.62 0.30 -43.17
CA THR A 252 24.87 1.58 -42.49
C THR A 252 26.16 1.58 -41.68
N GLY A 253 26.68 0.40 -41.31
CA GLY A 253 27.84 0.28 -40.44
C GLY A 253 27.52 0.54 -38.96
N GLU A 254 26.23 0.55 -38.60
CA GLU A 254 25.74 0.89 -37.27
C GLU A 254 24.93 -0.27 -36.67
N PHE A 255 24.84 -0.30 -35.33
CA PHE A 255 23.94 -1.20 -34.63
C PHE A 255 22.50 -0.68 -34.72
N GLU A 256 21.55 -1.57 -34.97
CA GLU A 256 20.14 -1.20 -35.06
C GLU A 256 19.58 -0.83 -33.67
N ILE A 257 18.92 0.32 -33.59
CA ILE A 257 18.28 0.84 -32.38
C ILE A 257 16.79 1.04 -32.67
N LYS A 258 15.92 0.58 -31.77
CA LYS A 258 14.47 0.83 -31.77
C LYS A 258 14.11 1.70 -30.57
N MET A 259 13.21 2.66 -30.76
CA MET A 259 12.60 3.39 -29.66
C MET A 259 11.49 2.52 -29.04
N TYR A 260 11.73 1.97 -27.86
CA TYR A 260 10.76 1.17 -27.13
C TYR A 260 9.68 2.06 -26.53
N THR A 261 8.43 1.59 -26.59
CA THR A 261 7.26 2.16 -25.90
C THR A 261 6.93 1.32 -24.65
N TRP A 262 5.93 1.74 -23.88
CA TRP A 262 5.43 0.96 -22.74
C TRP A 262 4.95 -0.43 -23.15
N GLU A 263 4.25 -0.54 -24.28
CA GLU A 263 3.79 -1.81 -24.86
C GLU A 263 4.95 -2.78 -25.13
N ASP A 264 6.10 -2.28 -25.61
CA ASP A 264 7.30 -3.11 -25.80
C ASP A 264 7.80 -3.70 -24.47
N PHE A 265 7.69 -2.95 -23.36
CA PHE A 265 8.05 -3.44 -22.02
C PHE A 265 7.00 -4.38 -21.43
N GLU A 266 5.72 -4.25 -21.79
CA GLU A 266 4.69 -5.22 -21.44
C GLU A 266 4.98 -6.58 -22.07
N ASP A 267 5.40 -6.60 -23.33
CA ASP A 267 5.78 -7.84 -24.01
C ASP A 267 7.10 -8.41 -23.48
N GLU A 268 8.10 -7.57 -23.19
CA GLU A 268 9.34 -8.02 -22.54
C GLU A 268 9.07 -8.58 -21.14
N ALA A 269 8.14 -8.01 -20.38
CA ALA A 269 7.74 -8.51 -19.07
C ALA A 269 7.05 -9.87 -19.11
N LYS A 270 6.17 -10.11 -20.10
CA LYS A 270 5.56 -11.43 -20.34
C LYS A 270 6.64 -12.47 -20.63
N GLU A 271 7.58 -12.14 -21.52
CA GLU A 271 8.70 -13.03 -21.86
C GLU A 271 9.58 -13.33 -20.65
N MET A 272 9.97 -12.30 -19.89
CA MET A 272 10.75 -12.47 -18.67
C MET A 272 10.00 -13.34 -17.65
N THR A 273 8.69 -13.17 -17.54
CA THR A 273 7.84 -14.00 -16.65
C THR A 273 7.90 -15.46 -17.04
N GLU A 274 7.73 -15.79 -18.32
CA GLU A 274 7.83 -17.17 -18.81
C GLU A 274 9.22 -17.76 -18.57
N ARG A 275 10.28 -16.98 -18.78
CA ARG A 275 11.66 -17.39 -18.48
C ARG A 275 11.87 -17.66 -16.99
N ALA A 276 11.34 -16.79 -16.12
CA ALA A 276 11.43 -16.95 -14.68
C ALA A 276 10.66 -18.18 -14.19
N ARG A 277 9.47 -18.44 -14.75
CA ARG A 277 8.67 -19.65 -14.48
C ARG A 277 9.41 -20.93 -14.88
N LYS A 278 9.92 -20.98 -16.10
CA LYS A 278 10.70 -22.12 -16.60
C LYS A 278 11.94 -22.35 -15.75
N PHE A 279 12.66 -21.29 -15.39
CA PHE A 279 13.82 -21.39 -14.50
C PHE A 279 13.43 -21.97 -13.14
N TRP A 280 12.33 -21.49 -12.54
CA TRP A 280 11.84 -21.99 -11.25
C TRP A 280 11.49 -23.47 -11.30
N GLU A 281 10.82 -23.92 -12.37
CA GLU A 281 10.43 -25.32 -12.58
C GLU A 281 11.65 -26.25 -12.78
N GLU A 282 12.63 -25.82 -13.56
CA GLU A 282 13.82 -26.63 -13.89
C GLU A 282 14.90 -26.63 -12.80
N LYS A 283 14.99 -25.55 -12.00
CA LYS A 283 16.15 -25.27 -11.14
C LYS A 283 15.82 -25.10 -9.65
N LYS A 284 14.64 -25.54 -9.20
CA LYS A 284 14.12 -25.35 -7.83
C LYS A 284 15.16 -25.59 -6.71
N ASP A 285 15.94 -26.67 -6.77
CA ASP A 285 16.95 -27.02 -5.75
C ASP A 285 18.41 -26.75 -6.17
N SER A 286 18.62 -25.94 -7.22
CA SER A 286 19.95 -25.67 -7.77
C SER A 286 20.72 -24.59 -6.98
N LYS A 287 22.06 -24.69 -6.98
CA LYS A 287 22.93 -23.60 -6.51
C LYS A 287 22.90 -22.38 -7.46
N GLU A 288 22.41 -22.56 -8.68
CA GLU A 288 22.29 -21.51 -9.71
C GLU A 288 21.37 -20.35 -9.30
N TRP A 289 20.50 -20.54 -8.30
CA TRP A 289 19.68 -19.45 -7.75
C TRP A 289 20.50 -18.24 -7.31
N LYS A 290 21.69 -18.48 -6.72
CA LYS A 290 22.54 -17.39 -6.21
C LYS A 290 22.92 -16.40 -7.28
N ASP A 291 23.02 -16.84 -8.54
CA ASP A 291 23.43 -15.99 -9.64
C ASP A 291 22.30 -15.57 -10.58
N SER A 292 21.08 -16.03 -10.29
CA SER A 292 19.92 -15.82 -11.13
C SER A 292 19.29 -14.45 -10.90
N PRO A 293 18.91 -13.69 -11.96
CA PRO A 293 18.09 -12.48 -11.84
C PRO A 293 16.71 -12.76 -11.23
N TRP A 294 16.32 -14.03 -11.14
CA TRP A 294 15.03 -14.47 -10.59
C TRP A 294 15.08 -14.79 -9.10
N LEU A 295 16.21 -14.54 -8.40
CA LEU A 295 16.45 -14.95 -7.00
C LEU A 295 15.27 -14.65 -6.06
N ARG A 296 14.63 -13.49 -6.21
CA ARG A 296 13.45 -13.09 -5.41
C ARG A 296 12.27 -14.07 -5.46
N PHE A 297 12.17 -14.87 -6.52
CA PHE A 297 11.12 -15.87 -6.72
C PHE A 297 11.46 -17.25 -6.17
N LYS A 298 12.61 -17.44 -5.51
CA LYS A 298 13.05 -18.77 -5.06
C LYS A 298 12.04 -19.46 -4.16
N ASP A 299 11.43 -18.72 -3.25
CA ASP A 299 10.58 -19.26 -2.17
C ASP A 299 9.07 -19.17 -2.46
N VAL A 300 8.66 -18.82 -3.69
CA VAL A 300 7.24 -18.85 -4.09
C VAL A 300 6.71 -20.29 -4.09
N LYS A 301 5.41 -20.47 -3.87
CA LYS A 301 4.83 -21.81 -3.74
C LYS A 301 4.57 -22.47 -5.10
N SER A 302 4.33 -21.66 -6.12
CA SER A 302 4.03 -22.12 -7.47
C SER A 302 4.58 -21.18 -8.54
N ALA A 303 4.92 -21.72 -9.72
CA ALA A 303 5.32 -20.91 -10.87
C ALA A 303 4.23 -19.89 -11.29
N LYS A 304 2.95 -20.16 -10.97
CA LYS A 304 1.84 -19.24 -11.26
C LYS A 304 1.93 -17.92 -10.48
N GLU A 305 2.58 -17.92 -9.33
CA GLU A 305 2.83 -16.71 -8.52
C GLU A 305 3.94 -15.82 -9.10
N ILE A 306 4.73 -16.35 -10.04
CA ILE A 306 5.79 -15.59 -10.70
C ILE A 306 5.14 -14.70 -11.76
N ASN A 307 5.26 -13.40 -11.56
CA ASN A 307 4.85 -12.36 -12.50
C ASN A 307 5.87 -11.23 -12.45
N ILE A 308 6.41 -10.87 -13.61
CA ILE A 308 7.29 -9.72 -13.79
C ILE A 308 6.45 -8.62 -14.41
N ARG A 309 6.47 -7.44 -13.80
CA ARG A 309 5.70 -6.29 -14.28
C ARG A 309 6.49 -5.46 -15.30
N PRO A 310 5.83 -4.68 -16.17
CA PRO A 310 6.51 -3.91 -17.21
C PRO A 310 7.56 -2.92 -16.66
N GLU A 311 7.30 -2.30 -15.51
CA GLU A 311 8.27 -1.43 -14.83
C GLU A 311 9.52 -2.19 -14.34
N GLU A 312 9.36 -3.44 -13.92
CA GLU A 312 10.48 -4.29 -13.51
C GLU A 312 11.30 -4.68 -14.73
N ALA A 313 10.64 -5.09 -15.83
CA ALA A 313 11.31 -5.42 -17.09
C ALA A 313 12.11 -4.23 -17.64
N TYR A 314 11.54 -3.03 -17.59
CA TYR A 314 12.23 -1.79 -17.94
C TYR A 314 13.52 -1.60 -17.13
N ALA A 315 13.43 -1.71 -15.80
CA ALA A 315 14.55 -1.47 -14.91
C ALA A 315 15.63 -2.56 -15.07
N ILE A 316 15.22 -3.83 -15.14
CA ILE A 316 16.10 -4.96 -15.40
C ILE A 316 16.82 -4.78 -16.73
N ALA A 317 16.12 -4.46 -17.82
CA ALA A 317 16.73 -4.24 -19.14
C ALA A 317 17.71 -3.05 -19.14
N THR A 318 17.44 -2.00 -18.35
CA THR A 318 18.36 -0.88 -18.16
C THR A 318 19.64 -1.31 -17.45
N LEU A 319 19.50 -2.01 -16.34
CA LEU A 319 20.64 -2.53 -15.57
C LEU A 319 21.44 -3.56 -16.36
N GLU A 320 20.80 -4.41 -17.15
CA GLU A 320 21.46 -5.35 -18.06
C GLU A 320 22.33 -4.63 -19.09
N THR A 321 21.81 -3.54 -19.67
CA THR A 321 22.54 -2.72 -20.64
C THR A 321 23.75 -2.06 -19.97
N ASN A 322 23.58 -1.49 -18.78
CA ASN A 322 24.66 -0.89 -18.01
C ASN A 322 25.73 -1.91 -17.61
N ALA A 323 25.30 -3.11 -17.19
CA ALA A 323 26.21 -4.21 -16.88
C ALA A 323 27.01 -4.62 -18.11
N ALA A 324 26.36 -4.77 -19.27
CA ALA A 324 27.01 -5.12 -20.53
C ALA A 324 28.03 -4.04 -20.98
N GLN A 325 27.66 -2.76 -20.87
CA GLN A 325 28.57 -1.65 -21.16
C GLN A 325 29.80 -1.67 -20.25
N ALA A 326 29.60 -1.86 -18.94
CA ALA A 326 30.69 -1.96 -17.98
C ALA A 326 31.60 -3.17 -18.29
N ARG A 327 31.04 -4.33 -18.63
CA ARG A 327 31.84 -5.48 -19.10
C ARG A 327 32.65 -5.15 -20.36
N GLY A 328 32.07 -4.45 -21.32
CA GLY A 328 32.76 -4.00 -22.53
C GLY A 328 33.98 -3.12 -22.22
N TRP A 329 33.83 -2.14 -21.33
CA TRP A 329 34.96 -1.32 -20.85
C TRP A 329 35.97 -2.11 -20.04
N ALA A 330 35.52 -3.09 -19.26
CA ALA A 330 36.40 -3.97 -18.51
C ALA A 330 37.32 -4.76 -19.45
N TYR A 331 36.76 -5.34 -20.52
CA TYR A 331 37.56 -6.02 -21.55
C TYR A 331 38.53 -5.07 -22.26
N TYR A 332 38.08 -3.87 -22.63
CA TYR A 332 38.94 -2.84 -23.24
C TYR A 332 40.12 -2.47 -22.35
N HIS A 333 39.89 -2.23 -21.06
CA HIS A 333 40.96 -1.91 -20.12
C HIS A 333 41.86 -3.12 -19.79
N GLN A 334 41.31 -4.33 -19.86
CA GLN A 334 42.08 -5.55 -19.63
C GLN A 334 42.97 -5.92 -20.83
N GLU A 335 42.68 -5.41 -22.02
CA GLU A 335 43.40 -5.72 -23.26
C GLU A 335 44.92 -5.49 -23.11
N GLY A 336 45.69 -6.55 -23.39
CA GLY A 336 47.15 -6.56 -23.31
C GLY A 336 47.74 -6.41 -21.90
N PHE A 337 46.93 -6.54 -20.83
CA PHE A 337 47.46 -6.48 -19.46
C PHE A 337 48.53 -7.55 -19.21
N GLU A 338 48.31 -8.78 -19.67
CA GLU A 338 49.30 -9.85 -19.61
C GLU A 338 50.58 -9.49 -20.37
N ASP A 339 50.46 -8.91 -21.57
CA ASP A 339 51.62 -8.42 -22.34
C ASP A 339 52.42 -7.36 -21.57
N SER A 340 51.73 -6.48 -20.83
CA SER A 340 52.38 -5.47 -19.98
C SER A 340 53.12 -6.10 -18.79
N VAL A 341 52.53 -7.14 -18.18
CA VAL A 341 53.18 -7.90 -17.11
C VAL A 341 54.45 -8.57 -17.64
N ASP A 342 54.36 -9.23 -18.79
CA ASP A 342 55.50 -9.89 -19.43
C ASP A 342 56.58 -8.90 -19.85
N GLN A 343 56.18 -7.76 -20.43
CA GLN A 343 57.09 -6.67 -20.80
C GLN A 343 57.79 -6.11 -19.55
N MET A 344 57.08 -5.90 -18.45
CA MET A 344 57.64 -5.45 -17.18
C MET A 344 58.70 -6.42 -16.65
N GLN A 345 58.43 -7.73 -16.71
CA GLN A 345 59.41 -8.75 -16.30
C GLN A 345 60.67 -8.72 -17.17
N LYS A 346 60.51 -8.57 -18.49
CA LYS A 346 61.63 -8.44 -19.44
C LYS A 346 62.44 -7.17 -19.19
N LEU A 347 61.78 -6.03 -18.97
CA LEU A 347 62.43 -4.74 -18.67
C LEU A 347 63.23 -4.79 -17.37
N LYS A 348 62.70 -5.41 -16.31
CA LYS A 348 63.44 -5.60 -15.04
C LYS A 348 64.71 -6.44 -15.23
N LYS A 349 64.61 -7.56 -15.96
CA LYS A 349 65.78 -8.41 -16.29
C LYS A 349 66.80 -7.64 -17.15
N ALA A 350 66.34 -6.89 -18.15
CA ALA A 350 67.21 -6.06 -18.99
C ALA A 350 67.92 -5.00 -18.15
N ARG A 351 67.21 -4.32 -17.24
CA ARG A 351 67.79 -3.34 -16.33
C ARG A 351 68.95 -3.93 -15.52
N GLU A 352 68.76 -5.10 -14.91
CA GLU A 352 69.81 -5.78 -14.13
C GLU A 352 71.07 -6.09 -14.96
N LEU A 353 70.89 -6.49 -16.22
CA LEU A 353 71.99 -6.75 -17.15
C LEU A 353 72.71 -5.46 -17.54
N TYR A 354 71.97 -4.43 -17.98
CA TYR A 354 72.55 -3.18 -18.47
C TYR A 354 73.20 -2.34 -17.37
N VAL A 355 72.73 -2.42 -16.12
CA VAL A 355 73.44 -1.82 -14.97
C VAL A 355 74.86 -2.37 -14.87
N LYS A 356 75.03 -3.70 -14.96
CA LYS A 356 76.36 -4.33 -14.88
C LYS A 356 77.26 -3.94 -16.07
N ILE A 357 76.68 -3.80 -17.26
CA ILE A 357 77.40 -3.42 -18.47
C ILE A 357 77.86 -1.96 -18.38
N GLU A 358 76.97 -1.04 -18.02
CA GLU A 358 77.28 0.38 -17.93
C GLU A 358 78.29 0.71 -16.82
N GLU A 359 78.26 -0.03 -15.70
CA GLU A 359 79.24 0.09 -14.62
C GLU A 359 80.65 -0.39 -15.02
N ALA A 360 80.74 -1.34 -15.95
CA ALA A 360 82.01 -1.92 -16.42
C ALA A 360 82.57 -1.26 -17.70
N ALA A 361 81.77 -0.44 -18.39
CA ALA A 361 82.11 0.16 -19.69
C ALA A 361 83.02 1.40 -19.58
N ASP A 362 83.93 1.56 -20.54
CA ASP A 362 84.71 2.80 -20.73
C ASP A 362 83.92 3.89 -21.48
N GLU A 363 84.49 5.09 -21.64
CA GLU A 363 83.78 6.22 -22.26
C GLU A 363 83.44 6.01 -23.76
N GLU A 364 84.25 5.25 -24.50
CA GLU A 364 83.97 4.92 -25.90
C GLU A 364 82.84 3.88 -26.01
N GLU A 365 82.82 2.91 -25.10
CA GLU A 365 81.79 1.89 -25.00
C GLU A 365 80.45 2.48 -24.51
N LYS A 366 80.47 3.41 -23.55
CA LYS A 366 79.27 4.19 -23.17
C LYS A 366 78.71 5.02 -24.33
N PHE A 367 79.57 5.63 -25.16
CA PHE A 367 79.12 6.35 -26.35
C PHE A 367 78.44 5.41 -27.36
N ARG A 368 79.00 4.21 -27.59
CA ARG A 368 78.38 3.19 -28.44
C ARG A 368 77.04 2.70 -27.89
N LEU A 369 76.93 2.50 -26.58
CA LEU A 369 75.69 2.09 -25.92
C LEU A 369 74.57 3.13 -26.09
N ARG A 370 74.89 4.43 -25.98
CA ARG A 370 73.96 5.53 -26.25
C ARG A 370 73.41 5.52 -27.68
N MET A 371 74.26 5.21 -28.66
CA MET A 371 73.88 5.17 -30.08
C MET A 371 73.00 3.96 -30.46
N GLN A 372 72.96 2.93 -29.60
CA GLN A 372 72.13 1.74 -29.80
C GLN A 372 70.71 1.89 -29.24
N VAL A 373 70.45 2.90 -28.40
CA VAL A 373 69.11 3.17 -27.88
C VAL A 373 68.23 3.73 -29.00
N PRO A 374 67.05 3.15 -29.28
CA PRO A 374 66.16 3.67 -30.31
C PRO A 374 65.70 5.11 -29.99
N ASN A 375 66.08 6.08 -30.82
CA ASN A 375 65.60 7.46 -30.75
C ASN A 375 64.52 7.71 -31.83
N PRO A 376 63.23 7.81 -31.47
CA PRO A 376 62.16 8.05 -32.43
C PRO A 376 62.18 9.45 -33.07
N LEU A 377 62.99 10.39 -32.55
CA LEU A 377 63.14 11.76 -33.07
C LEU A 377 64.47 11.99 -33.80
N LYS A 378 65.18 10.91 -34.15
CA LYS A 378 66.47 10.97 -34.84
C LYS A 378 66.37 11.81 -36.12
N GLY A 379 67.03 12.97 -36.15
CA GLY A 379 67.07 13.91 -37.28
C GLY A 379 66.05 15.06 -37.25
N ILE A 380 65.19 15.16 -36.22
CA ILE A 380 64.22 16.27 -36.08
C ILE A 380 64.68 17.28 -35.01
N VAL A 381 65.38 16.82 -33.97
CA VAL A 381 65.97 17.63 -32.89
C VAL A 381 67.37 17.10 -32.56
N PRO A 382 68.27 17.90 -31.94
CA PRO A 382 69.58 17.43 -31.48
C PRO A 382 69.42 16.17 -30.60
N ASP A 383 70.27 15.17 -30.83
CA ASP A 383 70.16 13.87 -30.14
C ASP A 383 70.36 14.02 -28.62
N GLU A 384 69.27 14.05 -27.86
CA GLU A 384 69.30 13.76 -26.42
C GLU A 384 69.55 12.26 -26.23
N THR A 385 70.81 11.87 -26.33
CA THR A 385 71.22 10.47 -26.18
C THR A 385 71.17 10.02 -24.71
N LYS A 386 70.18 9.20 -24.37
CA LYS A 386 70.05 8.59 -23.03
C LYS A 386 70.89 7.32 -22.92
N MET A 387 71.35 7.01 -21.70
CA MET A 387 71.96 5.70 -21.42
C MET A 387 70.89 4.59 -21.45
N PRO A 388 71.21 3.35 -21.86
CA PRO A 388 70.27 2.24 -21.84
C PRO A 388 69.52 2.04 -20.51
N VAL A 389 70.18 2.15 -19.35
CA VAL A 389 69.52 2.03 -18.03
C VAL A 389 68.49 3.13 -17.81
N GLU A 390 68.82 4.38 -18.16
CA GLU A 390 67.89 5.51 -18.05
C GLU A 390 66.66 5.31 -18.94
N PHE A 391 66.87 4.86 -20.19
CA PHE A 391 65.79 4.53 -21.11
C PHE A 391 64.92 3.37 -20.58
N ILE A 392 65.54 2.31 -20.06
CA ILE A 392 64.84 1.17 -19.47
C ILE A 392 64.03 1.62 -18.24
N ASP A 393 64.56 2.50 -17.40
CA ASP A 393 63.84 3.05 -16.24
C ASP A 393 62.62 3.88 -16.65
N GLU A 394 62.69 4.63 -17.74
CA GLU A 394 61.53 5.31 -18.32
C GLU A 394 60.49 4.33 -18.87
N GLN A 395 60.91 3.27 -19.58
CA GLN A 395 60.00 2.24 -20.05
C GLN A 395 59.35 1.48 -18.89
N ILE A 396 60.10 1.16 -17.82
CA ILE A 396 59.56 0.57 -16.59
C ILE A 396 58.49 1.49 -16.01
N LYS A 397 58.77 2.79 -15.83
CA LYS A 397 57.77 3.75 -15.32
C LYS A 397 56.53 3.82 -16.20
N ARG A 398 56.70 3.79 -17.53
CA ARG A 398 55.58 3.82 -18.49
C ARG A 398 54.73 2.54 -18.41
N THR A 399 55.38 1.38 -18.43
CA THR A 399 54.70 0.08 -18.34
C THR A 399 54.03 -0.09 -16.97
N ASP A 400 54.63 0.36 -15.87
CA ASP A 400 54.02 0.33 -14.53
C ASP A 400 52.73 1.16 -14.49
N ARG A 401 52.74 2.38 -15.04
CA ARG A 401 51.55 3.23 -15.14
C ARG A 401 50.46 2.58 -16.00
N LEU A 402 50.85 1.99 -17.14
CA LEU A 402 49.91 1.29 -18.02
C LEU A 402 49.29 0.08 -17.31
N MET A 403 50.10 -0.72 -16.61
CA MET A 403 49.61 -1.84 -15.80
C MET A 403 48.60 -1.38 -14.75
N LYS A 404 48.93 -0.33 -13.97
CA LYS A 404 48.01 0.23 -12.97
C LYS A 404 46.72 0.73 -13.59
N GLN A 405 46.81 1.49 -14.67
CA GLN A 405 45.63 2.00 -15.39
C GLN A 405 44.73 0.85 -15.87
N ARG A 406 45.33 -0.19 -16.47
CA ARG A 406 44.59 -1.38 -16.96
C ARG A 406 43.97 -2.16 -15.81
N GLN A 407 44.72 -2.38 -14.73
CA GLN A 407 44.25 -3.09 -13.53
C GLN A 407 43.10 -2.35 -12.86
N GLU A 408 43.26 -1.07 -12.53
CA GLU A 408 42.25 -0.25 -11.86
C GLU A 408 41.04 -0.03 -12.77
N GLY A 409 41.25 0.26 -14.05
CA GLY A 409 40.19 0.43 -15.04
C GLY A 409 39.37 -0.83 -15.24
N ALA A 410 40.01 -1.99 -15.45
CA ALA A 410 39.30 -3.24 -15.63
C ALA A 410 38.58 -3.70 -14.37
N SER A 411 39.25 -3.68 -13.20
CA SER A 411 38.64 -4.11 -11.93
C SER A 411 37.48 -3.22 -11.51
N GLY A 412 37.58 -1.90 -11.69
CA GLY A 412 36.48 -0.97 -11.42
C GLY A 412 35.26 -1.23 -12.30
N GLN A 413 35.48 -1.46 -13.60
CA GLN A 413 34.40 -1.75 -14.55
C GLN A 413 33.78 -3.14 -14.31
N TRP A 414 34.58 -4.15 -13.94
CA TRP A 414 34.07 -5.44 -13.50
C TRP A 414 33.22 -5.34 -12.22
N SER A 415 33.65 -4.54 -11.25
CA SER A 415 32.86 -4.26 -10.04
C SER A 415 31.53 -3.61 -10.39
N GLN A 416 31.54 -2.57 -11.23
CA GLN A 416 30.32 -1.90 -11.68
C GLN A 416 29.38 -2.84 -12.43
N ALA A 417 29.90 -3.73 -13.27
CA ALA A 417 29.08 -4.76 -13.92
C ALA A 417 28.40 -5.68 -12.91
N LYS A 418 29.15 -6.13 -11.89
CA LYS A 418 28.61 -6.99 -10.81
C LYS A 418 27.61 -6.27 -9.92
N ASP A 419 27.81 -5.00 -9.62
CA ASP A 419 26.86 -4.20 -8.85
C ASP A 419 25.52 -4.05 -9.61
N ASN A 420 25.56 -3.84 -10.93
CA ASN A 420 24.34 -3.82 -11.74
C ASN A 420 23.66 -5.20 -11.79
N GLU A 421 24.42 -6.28 -11.97
CA GLU A 421 23.89 -7.66 -11.94
C GLU A 421 23.26 -8.01 -10.59
N GLU A 422 23.86 -7.58 -9.48
CA GLU A 422 23.30 -7.77 -8.15
C GLU A 422 22.02 -6.95 -7.98
N MET A 423 22.03 -5.69 -8.43
CA MET A 423 20.86 -4.82 -8.37
C MET A 423 19.66 -5.41 -9.14
N MET A 424 19.89 -5.99 -10.33
CA MET A 424 18.85 -6.64 -11.13
C MET A 424 18.07 -7.72 -10.37
N ARG A 425 18.73 -8.44 -9.45
CA ARG A 425 18.14 -9.56 -8.69
C ARG A 425 17.10 -9.10 -7.67
N HIS A 426 17.20 -7.85 -7.25
CA HIS A 426 16.41 -7.23 -6.19
C HIS A 426 15.48 -6.13 -6.73
N VAL A 427 15.36 -5.99 -8.06
CA VAL A 427 14.37 -5.11 -8.68
C VAL A 427 12.98 -5.68 -8.42
N GLN A 428 12.14 -4.89 -7.77
CA GLN A 428 10.72 -5.19 -7.57
C GLN A 428 9.86 -3.96 -7.84
N SER A 429 8.65 -4.18 -8.38
CA SER A 429 7.62 -3.16 -8.49
C SER A 429 7.24 -2.64 -7.09
N ALA A 430 7.18 -1.32 -6.95
CA ALA A 430 6.76 -0.67 -5.71
C ALA A 430 5.39 -1.18 -5.22
N GLU A 431 4.45 -1.40 -6.14
CA GLU A 431 3.12 -1.90 -5.81
C GLU A 431 3.18 -3.33 -5.24
N THR A 432 3.98 -4.21 -5.86
CA THR A 432 4.10 -5.60 -5.41
C THR A 432 4.78 -5.68 -4.04
N TYR A 433 5.81 -4.86 -3.83
CA TYR A 433 6.46 -4.75 -2.53
C TYR A 433 5.52 -4.20 -1.46
N ALA A 434 4.81 -3.11 -1.76
CA ALA A 434 3.86 -2.48 -0.84
C ALA A 434 2.79 -3.48 -0.38
N LEU A 435 2.13 -4.17 -1.32
CA LEU A 435 1.10 -5.17 -1.00
C LEU A 435 1.65 -6.31 -0.13
N THR A 436 2.85 -6.81 -0.44
CA THR A 436 3.49 -7.86 0.37
C THR A 436 3.70 -7.40 1.81
N GLU A 437 4.17 -6.16 2.00
CA GLU A 437 4.37 -5.57 3.32
C GLU A 437 3.04 -5.29 4.04
N SER A 438 2.02 -4.81 3.33
CA SER A 438 0.67 -4.56 3.85
C SER A 438 0.00 -5.85 4.33
N TYR A 439 -0.03 -6.91 3.51
CA TYR A 439 -0.62 -8.20 3.91
C TYR A 439 0.06 -8.76 5.16
N ASP A 440 1.40 -8.63 5.25
CA ASP A 440 2.15 -9.05 6.42
C ASP A 440 1.82 -8.20 7.66
N ALA A 441 1.67 -6.88 7.53
CA ALA A 441 1.27 -6.00 8.63
C ALA A 441 -0.14 -6.30 9.15
N TYR A 442 -1.14 -6.41 8.26
CA TYR A 442 -2.51 -6.72 8.64
C TYR A 442 -2.61 -8.12 9.25
N ALA A 443 -1.86 -9.09 8.75
CA ALA A 443 -1.75 -10.41 9.36
C ALA A 443 -1.18 -10.35 10.79
N GLN A 444 -0.13 -9.57 11.03
CA GLN A 444 0.42 -9.38 12.38
C GLN A 444 -0.59 -8.73 13.34
N ALA A 445 -1.36 -7.74 12.85
CA ALA A 445 -2.41 -7.10 13.62
C ALA A 445 -3.57 -8.07 13.93
N GLY A 446 -4.00 -8.85 12.94
CA GLY A 446 -5.02 -9.90 13.11
C GLY A 446 -4.60 -10.98 14.11
N VAL A 447 -3.35 -11.44 14.06
CA VAL A 447 -2.79 -12.36 15.07
C VAL A 447 -2.81 -11.74 16.47
N SER A 448 -2.49 -10.45 16.59
CA SER A 448 -2.54 -9.76 17.88
C SER A 448 -3.97 -9.65 18.41
N ALA A 449 -4.94 -9.38 17.53
CA ALA A 449 -6.37 -9.34 17.86
C ALA A 449 -6.89 -10.72 18.31
N MET A 450 -6.45 -11.79 17.65
CA MET A 450 -6.72 -13.18 18.04
C MET A 450 -6.15 -13.50 19.43
N GLU A 451 -4.89 -13.16 19.67
CA GLU A 451 -4.24 -13.41 20.96
C GLU A 451 -4.92 -12.67 22.12
N GLU A 452 -5.28 -11.40 21.91
CA GLU A 452 -5.99 -10.61 22.91
C GLU A 452 -7.43 -11.09 23.14
N SER A 453 -8.12 -11.54 22.09
CA SER A 453 -9.44 -12.18 22.21
C SER A 453 -9.36 -13.44 23.07
N ASN A 454 -8.43 -14.33 22.77
CA ASN A 454 -8.17 -15.55 23.54
C ASN A 454 -7.79 -15.24 25.00
N ARG A 455 -7.07 -14.15 25.24
CA ARG A 455 -6.67 -13.73 26.59
C ARG A 455 -7.87 -13.34 27.44
N ILE A 456 -8.82 -12.57 26.90
CA ILE A 456 -10.01 -12.14 27.66
C ILE A 456 -11.11 -13.21 27.68
N GLU A 457 -11.16 -14.09 26.68
CA GLU A 457 -12.05 -15.27 26.67
C GLU A 457 -11.73 -16.21 27.84
N LYS A 458 -10.45 -16.48 28.10
CA LYS A 458 -9.99 -17.28 29.25
C LYS A 458 -10.41 -16.69 30.61
N LYS A 459 -10.72 -15.40 30.66
CA LYS A 459 -11.23 -14.72 31.87
C LYS A 459 -12.75 -14.71 31.95
N GLY A 460 -13.46 -15.22 30.93
CA GLY A 460 -14.92 -15.11 30.81
C GLY A 460 -15.40 -13.70 30.53
N GLU A 461 -14.52 -12.83 30.01
CA GLU A 461 -14.82 -11.41 29.80
C GLU A 461 -15.12 -11.08 28.33
N LEU A 462 -14.81 -11.98 27.38
CA LEU A 462 -15.02 -11.76 25.94
C LEU A 462 -16.52 -11.60 25.62
N LYS A 463 -16.91 -10.42 25.13
CA LYS A 463 -18.26 -10.18 24.58
C LYS A 463 -18.38 -10.69 23.14
N ARG A 464 -17.35 -10.41 22.33
CA ARG A 464 -17.24 -10.78 20.91
C ARG A 464 -15.76 -10.76 20.50
N PRO A 465 -15.33 -11.55 19.50
CA PRO A 465 -13.95 -11.53 19.03
C PRO A 465 -13.49 -10.10 18.68
N ILE A 466 -12.25 -9.77 19.00
CA ILE A 466 -11.60 -8.54 18.58
C ILE A 466 -11.10 -8.74 17.16
N PHE A 467 -11.38 -7.85 16.23
CA PHE A 467 -10.90 -7.98 14.85
C PHE A 467 -10.43 -6.65 14.29
N VAL A 468 -9.47 -6.70 13.38
CA VAL A 468 -9.00 -5.53 12.63
C VAL A 468 -9.96 -5.30 11.48
N ALA A 469 -10.50 -4.10 11.37
CA ALA A 469 -11.45 -3.70 10.32
C ALA A 469 -10.78 -2.65 9.42
N MET A 470 -10.38 -3.05 8.21
CA MET A 470 -9.68 -2.19 7.25
C MET A 470 -10.65 -1.26 6.54
N GLU A 471 -10.45 0.04 6.68
CA GLU A 471 -11.33 1.07 6.14
C GLU A 471 -10.75 1.69 4.88
N HIS A 472 -11.56 1.74 3.83
CA HIS A 472 -11.19 2.44 2.60
C HIS A 472 -11.38 3.94 2.81
N ILE A 473 -10.38 4.76 2.45
CA ILE A 473 -10.43 6.22 2.67
C ILE A 473 -10.40 6.97 1.33
N PHE A 474 -9.22 7.17 0.75
CA PHE A 474 -9.03 8.07 -0.38
C PHE A 474 -8.87 7.34 -1.72
N PRO A 475 -9.59 7.76 -2.79
CA PRO A 475 -9.49 7.12 -4.10
C PRO A 475 -8.07 7.06 -4.69
N GLU A 476 -7.27 8.10 -4.41
CA GLU A 476 -5.91 8.27 -4.92
C GLU A 476 -4.93 7.22 -4.38
N SER A 477 -5.29 6.58 -3.25
CA SER A 477 -4.46 5.61 -2.54
C SER A 477 -4.99 4.19 -2.71
N TYR A 478 -4.09 3.22 -2.86
CA TYR A 478 -4.45 1.80 -2.90
C TYR A 478 -5.12 1.38 -1.59
N GLY A 479 -6.27 0.71 -1.70
CA GLY A 479 -7.14 0.35 -0.57
C GLY A 479 -8.36 1.26 -0.44
N GLY A 480 -8.38 2.39 -1.17
CA GLY A 480 -9.54 3.28 -1.24
C GLY A 480 -10.69 2.74 -2.10
N HIS A 481 -10.41 1.82 -3.05
CA HIS A 481 -11.42 1.23 -3.92
C HIS A 481 -11.96 -0.08 -3.31
N PRO A 482 -13.28 -0.38 -3.42
CA PRO A 482 -13.85 -1.62 -2.88
C PRO A 482 -13.11 -2.91 -3.31
N ASP A 483 -12.75 -3.05 -4.59
CA ASP A 483 -12.00 -4.23 -5.08
C ASP A 483 -10.61 -4.37 -4.43
N GLU A 484 -10.01 -3.28 -4.00
CA GLU A 484 -8.70 -3.28 -3.35
C GLU A 484 -8.81 -3.54 -1.86
N LEU A 485 -9.89 -3.06 -1.24
CA LEU A 485 -10.20 -3.46 0.11
C LEU A 485 -10.46 -4.97 0.19
N ILE A 486 -11.17 -5.53 -0.79
CA ILE A 486 -11.32 -6.99 -0.95
C ILE A 486 -9.94 -7.67 -1.00
N ASP A 487 -9.04 -7.16 -1.84
CA ASP A 487 -7.69 -7.71 -2.00
C ASP A 487 -6.86 -7.62 -0.70
N LEU A 488 -6.89 -6.49 0.01
CA LEU A 488 -6.21 -6.32 1.30
C LEU A 488 -6.74 -7.27 2.36
N VAL A 489 -8.07 -7.45 2.45
CA VAL A 489 -8.69 -8.42 3.36
C VAL A 489 -8.26 -9.85 3.03
N GLU A 490 -8.38 -10.26 1.77
CA GLU A 490 -8.05 -11.62 1.33
C GLU A 490 -6.55 -11.92 1.47
N GLY A 491 -5.68 -10.97 1.08
CA GLY A 491 -4.23 -11.06 1.21
C GLY A 491 -3.77 -11.11 2.67
N GLY A 492 -4.31 -10.23 3.53
CA GLY A 492 -4.05 -10.24 4.97
C GLY A 492 -4.49 -11.55 5.63
N ARG A 493 -5.67 -12.08 5.27
CA ARG A 493 -6.15 -13.40 5.75
C ARG A 493 -5.25 -14.53 5.29
N ALA A 494 -4.89 -14.58 4.01
CA ALA A 494 -4.00 -15.61 3.47
C ALA A 494 -2.64 -15.60 4.18
N ARG A 495 -2.08 -14.42 4.43
CA ARG A 495 -0.83 -14.26 5.16
C ARG A 495 -0.94 -14.65 6.64
N MET A 496 -2.04 -14.32 7.31
CA MET A 496 -2.32 -14.78 8.68
C MET A 496 -2.40 -16.30 8.76
N VAL A 497 -3.07 -16.96 7.79
CA VAL A 497 -3.12 -18.43 7.72
C VAL A 497 -1.71 -19.04 7.65
N GLU A 498 -0.81 -18.47 6.85
CA GLU A 498 0.58 -18.93 6.78
C GLU A 498 1.31 -18.78 8.12
N MET A 499 1.13 -17.64 8.80
CA MET A 499 1.73 -17.40 10.11
C MET A 499 1.24 -18.40 11.16
N LEU A 500 -0.07 -18.67 11.19
CA LEU A 500 -0.67 -19.60 12.13
C LEU A 500 -0.27 -21.05 11.87
N LYS A 501 -0.19 -21.48 10.59
CA LYS A 501 0.31 -22.82 10.23
C LYS A 501 1.75 -23.03 10.71
N LYS A 502 2.61 -22.00 10.62
CA LYS A 502 3.98 -22.04 11.18
C LYS A 502 4.00 -22.14 12.72
N ARG A 503 2.92 -21.73 13.39
CA ARG A 503 2.73 -21.83 14.84
C ARG A 503 2.02 -23.12 15.27
N GLY A 504 1.78 -24.05 14.34
CA GLY A 504 1.20 -25.37 14.63
C GLY A 504 -0.33 -25.46 14.52
N TYR A 505 -1.01 -24.42 14.04
CA TYR A 505 -2.44 -24.48 13.74
C TYR A 505 -2.68 -25.33 12.49
N ASP A 506 -3.76 -26.11 12.47
CA ASP A 506 -4.21 -26.74 11.24
C ASP A 506 -4.80 -25.71 10.27
N GLU A 507 -4.97 -26.10 9.00
CA GLU A 507 -5.41 -25.17 7.96
C GLU A 507 -6.86 -24.68 8.13
N ALA A 508 -7.75 -25.54 8.62
CA ALA A 508 -9.16 -25.18 8.80
C ALA A 508 -9.31 -24.19 9.97
N GLN A 509 -8.62 -24.45 11.08
CA GLN A 509 -8.56 -23.55 12.22
C GLN A 509 -7.91 -22.22 11.82
N ALA A 510 -6.75 -22.24 11.16
CA ALA A 510 -6.07 -21.01 10.74
C ALA A 510 -6.95 -20.14 9.82
N LYS A 511 -7.71 -20.75 8.89
CA LYS A 511 -8.66 -20.03 8.02
C LYS A 511 -9.82 -19.42 8.80
N LYS A 512 -10.34 -20.14 9.81
CA LYS A 512 -11.39 -19.64 10.70
C LYS A 512 -10.89 -18.41 11.47
N GLU A 513 -9.74 -18.51 12.14
CA GLU A 513 -9.15 -17.41 12.92
C GLU A 513 -8.88 -16.19 12.03
N ALA A 514 -8.32 -16.39 10.83
CA ALA A 514 -8.07 -15.29 9.90
C ALA A 514 -9.37 -14.59 9.47
N THR A 515 -10.44 -15.36 9.21
CA THR A 515 -11.75 -14.81 8.84
C THR A 515 -12.39 -14.04 10.00
N GLU A 516 -12.21 -14.53 11.23
CA GLU A 516 -12.79 -13.91 12.43
C GLU A 516 -12.06 -12.61 12.83
N HIS A 517 -10.74 -12.53 12.60
CA HIS A 517 -9.89 -11.46 13.12
C HIS A 517 -9.43 -10.41 12.09
N ILE A 518 -9.72 -10.59 10.79
CA ILE A 518 -9.41 -9.62 9.73
C ILE A 518 -10.66 -9.42 8.86
N ASN A 519 -11.20 -8.20 8.86
CA ASN A 519 -12.40 -7.80 8.13
C ASN A 519 -12.18 -6.46 7.40
N GLY A 520 -13.10 -6.13 6.51
CA GLY A 520 -13.26 -4.79 5.95
C GLY A 520 -14.17 -3.93 6.84
N HIS A 521 -13.96 -2.63 6.76
CA HIS A 521 -14.80 -1.57 7.29
C HIS A 521 -15.32 -0.77 6.09
N LEU A 522 -16.65 -0.68 5.96
CA LEU A 522 -17.27 0.11 4.90
C LEU A 522 -17.59 1.50 5.46
N ASP A 523 -17.15 2.54 4.77
CA ASP A 523 -17.58 3.90 5.04
C ASP A 523 -18.41 4.42 3.86
N THR A 524 -19.62 4.88 4.13
CA THR A 524 -20.53 5.33 3.07
C THR A 524 -20.10 6.67 2.45
N GLY A 525 -19.45 7.55 3.21
CA GLY A 525 -18.92 8.80 2.73
C GLY A 525 -17.69 8.60 1.83
N HIS A 526 -16.75 7.76 2.25
CA HIS A 526 -15.51 7.48 1.52
C HIS A 526 -15.77 6.83 0.15
N ILE A 527 -16.82 6.01 0.00
CA ILE A 527 -17.15 5.46 -1.32
C ILE A 527 -17.76 6.55 -2.23
N ASN A 528 -18.50 7.50 -1.68
CA ASN A 528 -19.12 8.57 -2.46
C ASN A 528 -18.11 9.59 -3.00
N ILE A 529 -16.96 9.80 -2.34
CA ILE A 529 -15.92 10.72 -2.86
C ILE A 529 -15.23 10.24 -4.15
N TRP A 530 -15.50 9.01 -4.58
CA TRP A 530 -15.13 8.53 -5.91
C TRP A 530 -15.91 9.25 -7.04
N ARG A 531 -17.04 9.89 -6.73
CA ARG A 531 -17.90 10.60 -7.69
C ARG A 531 -17.13 11.67 -8.47
N LYS A 532 -16.21 12.39 -7.82
CA LYS A 532 -15.36 13.41 -8.48
C LYS A 532 -14.48 12.88 -9.61
N TYR A 533 -14.25 11.56 -9.66
CA TYR A 533 -13.45 10.91 -10.70
C TYR A 533 -14.30 10.16 -11.73
N TRP A 534 -15.62 10.17 -11.58
CA TRP A 534 -16.53 9.49 -12.48
C TRP A 534 -16.63 10.18 -13.84
N LYS A 535 -16.45 9.40 -14.90
CA LYS A 535 -16.67 9.80 -16.29
C LYS A 535 -18.07 9.37 -16.70
N GLY A 536 -18.98 10.34 -16.67
CA GLY A 536 -20.34 10.18 -17.15
C GLY A 536 -20.39 9.70 -18.60
N THR A 537 -21.46 9.01 -18.95
CA THR A 537 -21.71 8.56 -20.32
C THR A 537 -22.07 9.75 -21.21
N GLU A 538 -21.45 9.84 -22.39
CA GLU A 538 -21.74 10.91 -23.35
C GLU A 538 -23.23 10.87 -23.76
N GLY A 539 -23.90 12.02 -23.69
CA GLY A 539 -25.33 12.15 -23.99
C GLY A 539 -26.28 11.96 -22.80
N ASN A 540 -25.81 11.47 -21.65
CA ASN A 540 -26.60 11.43 -20.41
C ASN A 540 -26.74 12.82 -19.78
N SER A 541 -27.86 13.07 -19.10
CA SER A 541 -28.03 14.21 -18.19
C SER A 541 -27.15 14.05 -16.94
N PRO A 542 -26.88 15.14 -16.18
CA PRO A 542 -26.19 15.06 -14.89
C PRO A 542 -26.83 14.03 -13.95
N GLU A 543 -28.16 14.02 -13.83
CA GLU A 543 -28.91 13.12 -12.95
C GLU A 543 -28.80 11.66 -13.40
N GLN A 544 -28.77 11.41 -14.72
CA GLN A 544 -28.57 10.08 -15.26
C GLN A 544 -27.15 9.56 -14.97
N ASN A 545 -26.14 10.43 -15.06
CA ASN A 545 -24.77 10.08 -14.70
C ASN A 545 -24.60 9.85 -13.20
N ASP A 546 -25.28 10.63 -12.36
CA ASP A 546 -25.30 10.43 -10.91
C ASP A 546 -25.95 9.09 -10.54
N ALA A 547 -27.09 8.73 -11.15
CA ALA A 547 -27.74 7.44 -10.94
C ALA A 547 -26.90 6.26 -11.46
N GLU A 548 -26.13 6.47 -12.54
CA GLU A 548 -25.17 5.48 -13.04
C GLU A 548 -24.06 5.21 -12.02
N PHE A 549 -23.51 6.27 -11.40
CA PHE A 549 -22.50 6.15 -10.35
C PHE A 549 -23.07 5.50 -9.08
N ASP A 550 -24.30 5.85 -8.67
CA ASP A 550 -24.97 5.20 -7.53
C ASP A 550 -25.13 3.70 -7.78
N THR A 551 -25.46 3.31 -9.01
CA THR A 551 -25.53 1.90 -9.39
C THR A 551 -24.17 1.20 -9.21
N TRP A 552 -23.07 1.82 -9.62
CA TRP A 552 -21.73 1.29 -9.39
C TRP A 552 -21.43 1.13 -7.88
N MET A 553 -21.72 2.15 -7.07
CA MET A 553 -21.50 2.09 -5.62
C MET A 553 -22.27 0.92 -4.98
N LEU A 554 -23.57 0.80 -5.30
CA LEU A 554 -24.42 -0.24 -4.74
C LEU A 554 -24.00 -1.65 -5.20
N GLU A 555 -23.56 -1.80 -6.45
CA GLU A 555 -22.98 -3.05 -6.94
C GLU A 555 -21.73 -3.44 -6.12
N LYS A 556 -20.82 -2.50 -5.87
CA LYS A 556 -19.61 -2.74 -5.08
C LYS A 556 -19.87 -3.05 -3.62
N VAL A 557 -20.80 -2.33 -2.97
CA VAL A 557 -21.27 -2.69 -1.62
C VAL A 557 -21.87 -4.09 -1.61
N GLY A 558 -22.67 -4.43 -2.63
CA GLY A 558 -23.26 -5.76 -2.79
C GLY A 558 -22.24 -6.88 -2.96
N GLU A 559 -21.15 -6.65 -3.69
CA GLU A 559 -20.04 -7.60 -3.85
C GLU A 559 -19.35 -7.88 -2.51
N MET A 560 -18.99 -6.83 -1.76
CA MET A 560 -18.38 -6.96 -0.44
C MET A 560 -19.31 -7.64 0.58
N ALA A 561 -20.61 -7.29 0.55
CA ALA A 561 -21.63 -7.87 1.41
C ALA A 561 -21.79 -9.39 1.16
N LYS A 562 -21.90 -9.81 -0.10
CA LYS A 562 -22.02 -11.24 -0.49
C LYS A 562 -20.81 -12.06 -0.07
N LYS A 563 -19.60 -11.47 -0.13
CA LYS A 563 -18.36 -12.10 0.34
C LYS A 563 -18.23 -12.13 1.88
N LYS A 564 -19.16 -11.51 2.62
CA LYS A 564 -19.19 -11.46 4.10
C LYS A 564 -17.89 -10.95 4.72
N MET A 565 -17.29 -9.92 4.13
CA MET A 565 -16.06 -9.33 4.66
C MET A 565 -16.26 -8.10 5.52
N ILE A 566 -17.42 -7.44 5.43
CA ILE A 566 -17.69 -6.21 6.17
C ILE A 566 -18.01 -6.57 7.62
N GLY A 567 -17.16 -6.13 8.54
CA GLY A 567 -17.30 -6.37 9.98
C GLY A 567 -17.95 -5.21 10.73
N SER A 568 -17.77 -3.99 10.24
CA SER A 568 -18.35 -2.75 10.78
C SER A 568 -18.55 -1.72 9.66
N VAL A 569 -19.38 -0.70 9.94
CA VAL A 569 -19.77 0.33 8.97
C VAL A 569 -19.79 1.70 9.62
N HIS A 570 -19.21 2.68 8.94
CA HIS A 570 -19.41 4.10 9.17
C HIS A 570 -20.50 4.64 8.23
N LEU A 571 -21.39 5.45 8.81
CA LEU A 571 -22.54 6.04 8.16
C LEU A 571 -22.33 7.54 8.06
N ASP A 572 -21.79 7.93 6.92
CA ASP A 572 -21.40 9.30 6.62
C ASP A 572 -21.85 9.70 5.23
N ASP A 573 -22.10 11.00 5.08
CA ASP A 573 -22.61 11.60 3.86
C ASP A 573 -21.69 12.73 3.39
N ASN A 574 -21.75 13.04 2.10
CA ASN A 574 -21.05 14.16 1.49
C ASN A 574 -21.63 14.42 0.09
N TRP A 575 -21.03 15.35 -0.65
CA TRP A 575 -21.43 15.70 -2.03
C TRP A 575 -20.60 14.98 -3.11
N GLY A 576 -19.69 14.09 -2.73
CA GLY A 576 -18.85 13.31 -3.63
C GLY A 576 -17.53 13.97 -4.05
N TYR A 577 -17.12 15.06 -3.38
CA TYR A 577 -15.87 15.79 -3.67
C TYR A 577 -14.79 15.58 -2.60
N ASN A 578 -15.16 15.78 -1.34
CA ASN A 578 -14.28 15.65 -0.18
C ASN A 578 -14.97 14.83 0.89
N ASP A 579 -14.13 14.35 1.80
CA ASP A 579 -14.55 13.63 2.97
C ASP A 579 -15.05 14.61 4.06
N ASP A 580 -16.26 15.13 3.84
CA ASP A 580 -16.82 16.23 4.65
C ASP A 580 -17.53 15.75 5.92
N HIS A 581 -17.84 14.44 6.02
CA HIS A 581 -18.53 13.82 7.16
C HIS A 581 -19.83 14.57 7.52
N LEU A 582 -20.71 14.76 6.53
CA LEU A 582 -22.06 15.28 6.75
C LEU A 582 -22.92 14.22 7.42
N SER A 583 -23.88 14.67 8.23
CA SER A 583 -24.88 13.77 8.80
C SER A 583 -25.63 13.00 7.71
N PRO A 584 -25.85 11.67 7.87
CA PRO A 584 -26.63 10.86 6.94
C PRO A 584 -27.96 11.50 6.51
N GLY A 585 -28.12 11.70 5.20
CA GLY A 585 -29.32 12.26 4.57
C GLY A 585 -29.23 13.76 4.26
N GLU A 586 -28.10 14.41 4.55
CA GLU A 586 -27.85 15.81 4.20
C GLU A 586 -27.03 15.97 2.91
N GLY A 587 -26.41 14.89 2.41
CA GLY A 587 -25.67 14.85 1.16
C GLY A 587 -26.39 14.06 0.07
N ASN A 588 -25.63 13.43 -0.83
CA ASN A 588 -26.15 12.65 -1.96
C ASN A 588 -25.76 11.16 -1.94
N THR A 589 -25.27 10.65 -0.80
CA THR A 589 -24.88 9.24 -0.67
C THR A 589 -26.13 8.34 -0.52
N PRO A 590 -26.27 7.23 -1.27
CA PRO A 590 -27.42 6.33 -1.17
C PRO A 590 -27.30 5.37 0.04
N ILE A 591 -27.21 5.94 1.24
CA ILE A 591 -26.90 5.21 2.49
C ILE A 591 -27.99 4.19 2.83
N LYS A 592 -29.28 4.50 2.59
CA LYS A 592 -30.38 3.56 2.90
C LYS A 592 -30.26 2.29 2.09
N GLU A 593 -29.98 2.44 0.80
CA GLU A 593 -29.85 1.36 -0.16
C GLU A 593 -28.62 0.50 0.17
N MET A 594 -27.48 1.13 0.48
CA MET A 594 -26.28 0.43 0.93
C MET A 594 -26.57 -0.41 2.19
N VAL A 595 -27.21 0.19 3.19
CA VAL A 595 -27.54 -0.50 4.44
C VAL A 595 -28.56 -1.62 4.23
N TYR A 596 -29.54 -1.43 3.35
CA TYR A 596 -30.48 -2.49 2.96
C TYR A 596 -29.74 -3.68 2.35
N ILE A 597 -28.84 -3.44 1.40
CA ILE A 597 -28.00 -4.50 0.78
C ILE A 597 -27.21 -5.26 1.85
N LEU A 598 -26.60 -4.56 2.81
CA LEU A 598 -25.86 -5.20 3.90
C LEU A 598 -26.76 -6.10 4.76
N LYS A 599 -27.94 -5.59 5.17
CA LYS A 599 -28.88 -6.33 6.00
C LYS A 599 -29.46 -7.55 5.29
N GLU A 600 -29.82 -7.43 4.01
CA GLU A 600 -30.26 -8.57 3.19
C GLU A 600 -29.20 -9.68 3.10
N ASN A 601 -27.92 -9.31 3.10
CA ASN A 601 -26.79 -10.25 3.10
C ASN A 601 -26.37 -10.70 4.51
N GLY A 602 -27.15 -10.37 5.54
CA GLY A 602 -26.98 -10.89 6.90
C GLY A 602 -25.97 -10.12 7.75
N PHE A 603 -25.67 -8.87 7.42
CA PHE A 603 -24.81 -8.02 8.24
C PHE A 603 -25.41 -7.75 9.64
N LYS A 604 -24.59 -7.98 10.67
CA LYS A 604 -24.94 -7.79 12.09
C LYS A 604 -23.93 -6.93 12.85
N GLY A 605 -22.96 -6.36 12.13
CA GLY A 605 -21.97 -5.47 12.73
C GLY A 605 -22.58 -4.13 13.17
N PRO A 606 -21.80 -3.32 13.88
CA PRO A 606 -22.24 -1.98 14.26
C PRO A 606 -22.37 -1.07 13.03
N LEU A 607 -23.39 -0.22 13.04
CA LEU A 607 -23.53 0.92 12.15
C LEU A 607 -23.23 2.16 12.98
N VAL A 608 -22.19 2.93 12.67
CA VAL A 608 -21.73 4.05 13.49
C VAL A 608 -21.77 5.32 12.66
N VAL A 609 -22.40 6.39 13.15
CA VAL A 609 -22.34 7.71 12.51
C VAL A 609 -21.06 8.41 12.93
N GLU A 610 -20.31 9.00 12.01
CA GLU A 610 -19.13 9.79 12.33
C GLU A 610 -19.44 11.30 12.29
N PRO A 611 -19.66 11.95 13.45
CA PRO A 611 -19.83 13.40 13.47
C PRO A 611 -18.48 14.07 13.19
N GLY A 612 -18.17 14.30 11.91
CA GLY A 612 -16.99 15.05 11.49
C GLY A 612 -17.24 16.55 11.48
N ALA A 613 -16.95 17.22 10.36
CA ALA A 613 -17.02 18.69 10.30
C ALA A 613 -18.44 19.23 10.51
N ASP A 614 -19.48 18.45 10.18
CA ASP A 614 -20.88 18.86 10.35
C ASP A 614 -21.24 19.14 11.82
N ALA A 615 -20.57 18.51 12.78
CA ALA A 615 -20.73 18.84 14.20
C ALA A 615 -20.35 20.30 14.53
N SER A 616 -19.56 20.95 13.68
CA SER A 616 -19.20 22.37 13.82
C SER A 616 -20.28 23.32 13.28
N THR A 617 -21.13 22.83 12.37
CA THR A 617 -22.25 23.59 11.78
C THR A 617 -23.58 23.28 12.45
N ASP A 618 -23.70 22.13 13.09
CA ASP A 618 -24.84 21.74 13.92
C ASP A 618 -24.73 22.25 15.37
N LEU A 619 -25.84 22.17 16.11
CA LEU A 619 -25.90 22.57 17.52
C LEU A 619 -25.08 21.63 18.44
N SER A 620 -24.86 20.37 18.04
CA SER A 620 -23.99 19.41 18.72
C SER A 620 -23.84 18.13 17.90
N ASP A 621 -22.81 17.32 18.21
CA ASP A 621 -22.56 15.99 17.63
C ASP A 621 -23.79 15.05 17.71
N PHE A 622 -24.69 15.28 18.67
CA PHE A 622 -25.91 14.48 18.81
C PHE A 622 -26.94 14.74 17.71
N HIS A 623 -26.92 15.92 17.10
CA HIS A 623 -27.89 16.26 16.05
C HIS A 623 -27.68 15.40 14.81
N GLY A 624 -26.44 15.04 14.48
CA GLY A 624 -26.17 14.10 13.40
C GLY A 624 -26.79 12.72 13.65
N LEU A 625 -26.65 12.18 14.85
CA LEU A 625 -27.31 10.93 15.24
C LEU A 625 -28.84 11.02 15.11
N MET A 626 -29.45 12.14 15.50
CA MET A 626 -30.89 12.36 15.33
C MET A 626 -31.33 12.45 13.87
N LYS A 627 -30.54 13.10 13.01
CA LYS A 627 -30.78 13.15 11.56
C LYS A 627 -30.73 11.75 10.96
N THR A 628 -29.76 10.92 11.35
CA THR A 628 -29.67 9.52 10.92
C THR A 628 -30.87 8.70 11.38
N TRP A 629 -31.29 8.81 12.64
CA TRP A 629 -32.50 8.15 13.13
C TRP A 629 -33.74 8.57 12.33
N ARG A 630 -33.87 9.86 12.00
CA ARG A 630 -34.94 10.37 11.15
C ARG A 630 -34.86 9.82 9.72
N MET A 631 -33.67 9.74 9.15
CA MET A 631 -33.43 9.17 7.81
C MET A 631 -33.97 7.74 7.77
N PHE A 632 -33.57 6.90 8.72
CA PHE A 632 -34.05 5.52 8.78
C PHE A 632 -35.52 5.39 9.18
N GLY A 633 -36.16 6.45 9.69
CA GLY A 633 -37.57 6.48 10.08
C GLY A 633 -37.83 6.07 11.52
N SER A 634 -36.80 6.03 12.38
CA SER A 634 -36.91 5.53 13.76
C SER A 634 -37.89 6.40 14.54
N SER A 635 -38.76 5.77 15.32
CA SER A 635 -39.66 6.50 16.22
C SER A 635 -38.85 7.09 17.38
N ILE A 636 -39.23 8.29 17.83
CA ILE A 636 -38.57 9.04 18.92
C ILE A 636 -38.74 8.36 20.28
N TYR A 637 -39.73 7.47 20.39
CA TYR A 637 -39.98 6.68 21.59
C TYR A 637 -40.13 5.21 21.21
N GLY A 638 -39.13 4.42 21.58
CA GLY A 638 -39.32 2.99 21.79
C GLY A 638 -40.46 2.78 22.80
N VAL A 639 -41.24 1.73 22.56
CA VAL A 639 -42.37 1.25 23.33
C VAL A 639 -42.20 1.47 24.84
N GLY A 640 -42.94 2.43 25.41
CA GLY A 640 -42.92 2.71 26.86
C GLY A 640 -44.04 3.61 27.40
N LEU A 641 -44.90 4.15 26.54
CA LEU A 641 -46.06 4.98 26.92
C LEU A 641 -47.36 4.50 26.27
N SER A 642 -47.52 3.19 26.08
CA SER A 642 -48.79 2.55 25.69
C SER A 642 -49.79 2.51 26.86
N GLY A 643 -50.03 3.67 27.49
CA GLY A 643 -51.04 3.88 28.52
C GLY A 643 -52.14 4.88 28.13
N ARG A 644 -52.08 5.51 26.95
CA ARG A 644 -53.12 6.47 26.50
C ARG A 644 -53.62 6.15 25.08
N PRO A 645 -54.88 5.73 24.91
CA PRO A 645 -55.44 5.32 23.62
C PRO A 645 -55.65 6.44 22.56
N SER A 646 -55.10 7.64 22.75
CA SER A 646 -55.43 8.80 21.91
C SER A 646 -54.28 9.79 21.65
N GLY A 647 -53.05 9.46 22.05
CA GLY A 647 -51.89 10.34 21.81
C GLY A 647 -51.31 10.13 20.41
N ARG A 648 -51.35 11.16 19.55
CA ARG A 648 -50.55 11.19 18.31
C ARG A 648 -49.09 10.88 18.63
N SER A 649 -48.48 9.94 17.90
CA SER A 649 -47.02 9.77 17.89
C SER A 649 -46.35 11.11 17.57
N ARG A 650 -45.51 11.62 18.47
CA ARG A 650 -44.78 12.88 18.27
C ARG A 650 -43.82 12.75 17.10
N LYS A 651 -43.66 13.81 16.32
CA LYS A 651 -42.80 13.86 15.12
C LYS A 651 -41.43 14.43 15.49
N TRP A 652 -40.42 14.19 14.65
CA TRP A 652 -39.05 14.69 14.88
C TRP A 652 -38.98 16.22 15.01
N GLY A 653 -39.88 16.93 14.31
CA GLY A 653 -40.02 18.39 14.45
C GLY A 653 -40.42 18.86 15.85
N ASP A 654 -41.07 18.04 16.67
CA ASP A 654 -41.46 18.41 18.03
C ASP A 654 -40.25 18.37 19.00
N VAL A 655 -39.19 17.61 18.67
CA VAL A 655 -37.97 17.45 19.47
C VAL A 655 -36.87 18.42 19.03
N GLN A 656 -36.68 18.59 17.72
CA GLN A 656 -35.62 19.40 17.12
C GLN A 656 -35.67 20.88 17.56
N TYR A 657 -36.85 21.40 17.90
CA TYR A 657 -37.05 22.77 18.39
C TYR A 657 -37.27 22.86 19.91
N GLY A 658 -36.99 21.79 20.66
CA GLY A 658 -37.08 21.76 22.12
C GLY A 658 -35.92 22.46 22.82
N TYR A 659 -36.17 23.10 23.96
CA TYR A 659 -35.16 23.82 24.73
C TYR A 659 -34.14 22.85 25.36
N PHE A 660 -32.88 22.90 24.95
CA PHE A 660 -31.81 21.98 25.40
C PHE A 660 -32.19 20.48 25.31
N GLY A 661 -32.92 20.08 24.26
CA GLY A 661 -33.40 18.70 24.13
C GLY A 661 -34.52 18.33 25.11
N GLN A 662 -35.05 19.30 25.86
CA GLN A 662 -36.29 19.14 26.63
C GLN A 662 -37.49 19.53 25.76
N MET A 663 -38.51 18.67 25.78
CA MET A 663 -39.76 18.81 25.01
C MET A 663 -40.77 19.79 25.64
N HIS A 664 -40.32 20.65 26.55
CA HIS A 664 -41.12 21.72 27.13
C HIS A 664 -40.25 22.96 27.32
N SER A 665 -40.84 24.15 27.16
CA SER A 665 -40.23 25.35 27.74
C SER A 665 -40.11 25.17 29.26
N PRO A 666 -39.02 25.64 29.89
CA PRO A 666 -38.93 25.59 31.35
C PRO A 666 -40.15 26.26 31.97
N TYR A 667 -40.79 25.58 32.91
CA TYR A 667 -41.98 26.10 33.61
C TYR A 667 -41.71 27.39 34.39
N PHE A 668 -40.44 27.75 34.59
CA PHE A 668 -39.99 28.98 35.22
C PHE A 668 -38.61 29.35 34.69
N VAL A 669 -38.40 30.65 34.44
CA VAL A 669 -37.08 31.27 34.24
C VAL A 669 -36.79 32.06 35.51
N PHE A 670 -35.68 31.79 36.20
CA PHE A 670 -35.26 32.57 37.37
C PHE A 670 -34.05 33.44 37.02
N GLY A 671 -34.02 34.68 37.48
CA GLY A 671 -32.95 35.66 37.22
C GLY A 671 -33.39 36.83 36.35
N GLY A 672 -32.44 37.64 35.86
CA GLY A 672 -32.72 38.91 35.15
C GLY A 672 -33.47 38.81 33.81
N TYR A 673 -33.87 37.61 33.40
CA TYR A 673 -34.72 37.34 32.23
C TYR A 673 -36.11 36.79 32.59
N ALA A 674 -36.44 36.70 33.88
CA ALA A 674 -37.80 36.40 34.32
C ALA A 674 -38.74 37.56 33.92
N PRO A 675 -39.95 37.29 33.38
CA PRO A 675 -40.95 38.34 33.18
C PRO A 675 -41.20 39.09 34.50
N SER A 676 -41.36 40.41 34.47
CA SER A 676 -41.71 41.16 35.69
C SER A 676 -43.03 40.63 36.27
N GLU A 677 -43.25 40.79 37.58
CA GLU A 677 -44.44 40.27 38.28
C GLU A 677 -45.78 40.77 37.68
N ASP A 678 -45.73 41.72 36.77
CA ASP A 678 -46.85 42.26 36.00
C ASP A 678 -47.56 41.23 35.09
N PHE A 679 -46.96 40.06 34.85
CA PHE A 679 -47.54 38.95 34.07
C PHE A 679 -48.07 37.77 34.91
N SER A 680 -48.41 38.01 36.18
CA SER A 680 -49.08 37.02 37.03
C SER A 680 -50.60 37.22 37.04
N LEU A 681 -51.38 36.15 36.83
CA LEU A 681 -52.82 36.17 37.07
C LEU A 681 -53.07 36.35 38.58
N TRP A 682 -54.00 37.23 38.97
CA TRP A 682 -54.39 37.44 40.38
C TRP A 682 -54.74 36.12 41.10
N SER A 683 -55.26 35.12 40.39
CA SER A 683 -55.62 33.82 40.98
C SER A 683 -54.42 32.91 41.30
N GLY A 684 -53.21 33.19 40.80
CA GLY A 684 -52.05 32.30 40.95
C GLY A 684 -52.19 30.93 40.26
N VAL A 685 -53.20 30.74 39.40
CA VAL A 685 -53.44 29.50 38.65
C VAL A 685 -53.10 29.69 37.17
N GLN A 686 -52.40 28.73 36.57
CA GLN A 686 -51.91 28.75 35.18
C GLN A 686 -53.06 28.77 34.14
N MET A 687 -52.83 29.39 32.99
CA MET A 687 -53.62 29.11 31.78
C MET A 687 -53.10 27.80 31.16
N GLU A 688 -54.02 26.86 30.89
CA GLU A 688 -53.75 25.55 30.27
C GLU A 688 -53.26 25.65 28.82
#